data_AF-A0A5B0QT27-F1
#
_entry.id   AF-A0A5B0QT27-F1
#
_cell.length_a   1.000
_cell.length_b   1.000
_cell.length_c   1.000
_cell.angle_alpha   90.00
_cell.angle_beta   90.00
_cell.angle_gamma   90.00
#
_symmetry.space_group_name_H-M   'P 1'
#
loop_
_entity.id
_entity.type
_entity.pdbx_description
1 polymer ?
#
loop_
_entity_poly.entity_id
_entity_poly.type
_entity_poly.pdbx_seq_one_letter_code
_entity_poly.pdbx_strand_id
1 'polypeptide(L)'
;MAQYANNLIEQEQHSLYHRLRNIFTSESINTLEDFNRLDKKQTENCLLRLHMLTLDPNSGKRHKMVSNRMLSLIESSSFEQFKPIVTVILGNEAKPNQEMYDLIKKELIDLPSASSPSAITTASLVDSSERVDDLLPRLKLELHKLMYKDVPDLVEHLFQHHHVDFAEILQPHKSFIKQKYEERIDDTSEPSMLAWITPLVENCFTWLKEAGLNEQLSRAWICPEKYLIGVEGRRKLDCAIVSQSFWRRNHFEDVLVPVELKKNGSDDRDANICLAKYVYKVFIAQPSRSYVIGLTLCGTSMRLWQFDRSGAIGSESFDIKKDEGNFSKFLAIILFLLTSSKQVLGFDSSFIDIAGQASTTTRESPMIQIGTEPNRQELIIDHLIFRAHSICGRGTTCWQAHLSGDERTKFVVKDSWQPAHRTEEGVMLREVTEKNIPHMARYYHHEDVQVANQIVDIESHVRAGIEFRNGQTIETTSESVNSNHSDQTIETTSESVNSNYSDEFTNRFHRRLILKDVGEPIWKVDSPVRLLEALEGCIKGHQALLRAGYLHRDISISNLMINYQNDPNRKSFLIDLDVAIPYPTSNDQAHSVRIGTKVFMSINLLAQIHGHNFVDDLESFFWVLIWICIHYPKGDRTRSNLTGWNEMDLETLKHTKRDLLAHPNELTDKFTQLYKEPKPLITCVHEFAKIMGHDYVREEESETLYDQILDILQQAQKKLIEEQKLNNHKFRLEQGAEGAAVDGTDSASFQLSVEGGEEAQHSGGMGSLPIRINEEIDGESTAHRVNPVGSSAPRHSSNPSSSSRDRNVEHESRHQAPDPDGVIGLALNRHQWPAWREHLEYITQAGAISLVTSHLARTWAPALMLEEEGSLSFVVTALAVGFYYWKHF
;
A
#
# COMPACT_ATOMS: atom_id res chain seq x y z
N MET A 1 -63.25 23.94 -35.92
CA MET A 1 -63.78 24.40 -34.62
C MET A 1 -63.97 23.21 -33.67
N ALA A 2 -65.11 22.51 -33.64
CA ALA A 2 -65.35 21.42 -32.66
C ALA A 2 -64.27 20.32 -32.66
N GLN A 3 -63.85 19.84 -33.84
CA GLN A 3 -62.76 18.85 -33.97
C GLN A 3 -61.37 19.37 -33.54
N TYR A 4 -61.17 20.70 -33.54
CA TYR A 4 -59.91 21.31 -33.09
C TYR A 4 -59.92 21.53 -31.57
N ALA A 5 -61.10 21.78 -30.99
CA ALA A 5 -61.30 21.80 -29.54
C ALA A 5 -61.13 20.39 -28.93
N ASN A 6 -61.66 19.34 -29.56
CA ASN A 6 -61.44 17.97 -29.09
C ASN A 6 -59.94 17.58 -29.12
N ASN A 7 -59.19 17.93 -30.17
CA ASN A 7 -57.75 17.64 -30.20
C ASN A 7 -56.95 18.43 -29.14
N LEU A 8 -57.39 19.64 -28.75
CA LEU A 8 -56.78 20.38 -27.64
C LEU A 8 -57.09 19.71 -26.29
N ILE A 9 -58.33 19.26 -26.08
CA ILE A 9 -58.74 18.54 -24.85
C ILE A 9 -58.03 17.17 -24.75
N GLU A 10 -57.83 16.45 -25.87
CA GLU A 10 -57.05 15.21 -25.90
C GLU A 10 -55.54 15.44 -25.67
N GLN A 11 -54.98 16.58 -26.11
CA GLN A 11 -53.59 16.93 -25.79
C GLN A 11 -53.41 17.37 -24.34
N GLU A 12 -54.36 18.10 -23.74
CA GLU A 12 -54.33 18.47 -22.32
C GLU A 12 -54.35 17.23 -21.40
N GLN A 13 -55.15 16.20 -21.72
CA GLN A 13 -55.20 14.94 -20.94
C GLN A 13 -53.87 14.15 -20.93
N HIS A 14 -52.95 14.42 -21.86
CA HIS A 14 -51.65 13.75 -21.93
C HIS A 14 -50.49 14.54 -21.29
N SER A 15 -50.72 15.74 -20.75
CA SER A 15 -49.65 16.48 -20.05
C SER A 15 -49.15 15.73 -18.81
N LEU A 16 -47.87 15.91 -18.47
CA LEU A 16 -47.27 15.38 -17.25
C LEU A 16 -47.99 15.94 -16.03
N TYR A 17 -48.31 17.23 -16.01
CA TYR A 17 -49.06 17.87 -14.91
C TYR A 17 -50.39 17.16 -14.64
N HIS A 18 -51.23 16.92 -15.66
CA HIS A 18 -52.51 16.25 -15.46
C HIS A 18 -52.35 14.78 -15.05
N ARG A 19 -51.36 14.07 -15.58
CA ARG A 19 -51.05 12.68 -15.17
C ARG A 19 -50.58 12.58 -13.71
N LEU A 20 -49.71 13.49 -13.26
CA LEU A 20 -49.25 13.55 -11.87
C LEU A 20 -50.40 13.96 -10.94
N ARG A 21 -51.19 14.97 -11.31
CA ARG A 21 -52.36 15.43 -10.54
C ARG A 21 -53.42 14.34 -10.37
N ASN A 22 -53.62 13.50 -11.39
CA ASN A 22 -54.54 12.36 -11.32
C ASN A 22 -54.14 11.29 -10.30
N ILE A 23 -52.85 11.15 -9.93
CA ILE A 23 -52.46 10.27 -8.81
C ILE A 23 -53.14 10.78 -7.53
N PHE A 24 -52.88 12.04 -7.18
CA PHE A 24 -53.38 12.65 -5.95
C PHE A 24 -54.92 12.68 -5.90
N THR A 25 -55.58 13.13 -6.97
CA THR A 25 -57.05 13.21 -6.98
C THR A 25 -57.72 11.83 -6.97
N SER A 26 -57.08 10.78 -7.54
CA SER A 26 -57.58 9.40 -7.45
C SER A 26 -57.56 8.82 -6.03
N GLU A 27 -56.71 9.36 -5.16
CA GLU A 27 -56.59 9.00 -3.74
C GLU A 27 -57.30 10.03 -2.82
N SER A 28 -58.13 10.92 -3.38
CA SER A 28 -58.84 12.01 -2.69
C SER A 28 -57.95 13.09 -2.05
N ILE A 29 -56.66 13.14 -2.41
CA ILE A 29 -55.71 14.17 -1.97
C ILE A 29 -55.90 15.40 -2.85
N ASN A 30 -56.53 16.45 -2.32
CA ASN A 30 -56.88 17.66 -3.08
C ASN A 30 -56.08 18.90 -2.64
N THR A 31 -55.52 18.87 -1.42
CA THR A 31 -54.72 19.94 -0.84
C THR A 31 -53.40 19.40 -0.26
N LEU A 32 -52.43 20.30 -0.04
CA LEU A 32 -51.20 19.95 0.67
C LEU A 32 -51.47 19.49 2.11
N GLU A 33 -52.57 19.95 2.72
CA GLU A 33 -52.98 19.52 4.06
C GLU A 33 -53.47 18.06 4.06
N ASP A 34 -54.16 17.61 3.00
CA ASP A 34 -54.54 16.21 2.82
C ASP A 34 -53.30 15.32 2.65
N PHE A 35 -52.30 15.77 1.88
CA PHE A 35 -51.02 15.07 1.71
C PHE A 35 -50.26 14.95 3.05
N ASN A 36 -50.23 16.02 3.85
CA ASN A 36 -49.59 16.03 5.17
C ASN A 36 -50.31 15.15 6.22
N ARG A 37 -51.53 14.66 5.93
CA ARG A 37 -52.33 13.78 6.81
C ARG A 37 -52.19 12.30 6.47
N LEU A 38 -51.48 11.95 5.40
CA LEU A 38 -51.19 10.56 5.04
C LEU A 38 -50.28 9.89 6.08
N ASP A 39 -50.47 8.60 6.33
CA ASP A 39 -49.49 7.82 7.07
C ASP A 39 -48.20 7.59 6.24
N LYS A 40 -47.13 7.11 6.89
CA LYS A 40 -45.83 6.87 6.24
C LYS A 40 -45.96 5.96 5.00
N LYS A 41 -46.72 4.87 5.11
CA LYS A 41 -46.86 3.86 4.04
C LYS A 41 -47.77 4.36 2.91
N GLN A 42 -48.78 5.16 3.23
CA GLN A 42 -49.59 5.87 2.23
C GLN A 42 -48.74 6.88 1.46
N THR A 43 -47.91 7.66 2.17
CA THR A 43 -47.00 8.65 1.58
C THR A 43 -45.98 8.00 0.65
N GLU A 44 -45.34 6.91 1.07
CA GLU A 44 -44.40 6.13 0.25
C GLU A 44 -45.06 5.61 -1.04
N ASN A 45 -46.23 4.98 -0.93
CA ASN A 45 -46.95 4.47 -2.11
C ASN A 45 -47.34 5.59 -3.09
N CYS A 46 -47.80 6.74 -2.58
CA CYS A 46 -48.17 7.90 -3.39
C CYS A 46 -46.95 8.45 -4.15
N LEU A 47 -45.81 8.61 -3.46
CA LEU A 47 -44.57 9.11 -4.04
C LEU A 47 -43.89 8.11 -4.99
N LEU A 48 -44.02 6.80 -4.78
CA LEU A 48 -43.57 5.78 -5.74
C LEU A 48 -44.37 5.84 -7.05
N ARG A 49 -45.68 6.07 -6.99
CA ARG A 49 -46.51 6.29 -8.19
C ARG A 49 -46.10 7.58 -8.92
N LEU A 50 -45.77 8.63 -8.17
CA LEU A 50 -45.24 9.89 -8.71
C LEU A 50 -43.92 9.66 -9.45
N HIS A 51 -42.96 8.98 -8.81
CA HIS A 51 -41.68 8.57 -9.40
C HIS A 51 -41.89 7.79 -10.71
N MET A 52 -42.76 6.79 -10.73
CA MET A 52 -43.04 5.98 -11.93
C MET A 52 -43.56 6.79 -13.13
N LEU A 53 -44.33 7.86 -12.91
CA LEU A 53 -44.79 8.73 -14.00
C LEU A 53 -43.75 9.78 -14.44
N THR A 54 -42.71 10.01 -13.64
CA THR A 54 -41.53 10.81 -14.02
C THR A 54 -40.45 10.01 -14.75
N LEU A 55 -40.71 8.76 -15.14
CA LEU A 55 -39.83 7.96 -15.99
C LEU A 55 -40.18 8.17 -17.48
N ASP A 56 -39.43 9.03 -18.18
CA ASP A 56 -39.45 9.06 -19.65
C ASP A 56 -38.38 8.10 -20.21
N PRO A 57 -38.76 6.98 -20.88
CA PRO A 57 -37.82 5.99 -21.38
C PRO A 57 -36.91 6.49 -22.52
N ASN A 58 -37.18 7.65 -23.13
CA ASN A 58 -36.33 8.25 -24.16
C ASN A 58 -35.37 9.32 -23.62
N SER A 59 -35.34 9.56 -22.31
CA SER A 59 -34.56 10.62 -21.69
C SER A 59 -33.15 10.18 -21.26
N GLY A 60 -32.15 11.03 -21.47
CA GLY A 60 -30.72 10.70 -21.26
C GLY A 60 -30.26 10.68 -19.79
N LYS A 61 -28.94 10.48 -19.58
CA LYS A 61 -28.28 10.28 -18.27
C LYS A 61 -28.77 11.18 -17.12
N ARG A 62 -29.15 12.44 -17.40
CA ARG A 62 -29.61 13.42 -16.40
C ARG A 62 -30.96 13.05 -15.75
N HIS A 63 -31.88 12.41 -16.48
CA HIS A 63 -33.18 12.01 -15.95
C HIS A 63 -33.07 10.84 -14.96
N LYS A 64 -32.12 9.93 -15.22
CA LYS A 64 -31.76 8.84 -14.29
C LYS A 64 -31.28 9.38 -12.93
N MET A 65 -30.67 10.56 -12.89
CA MET A 65 -30.21 11.20 -11.66
C MET A 65 -31.38 11.72 -10.80
N VAL A 66 -32.36 12.38 -11.42
CA VAL A 66 -33.63 12.79 -10.76
C VAL A 66 -34.36 11.56 -10.22
N SER A 67 -34.53 10.54 -11.07
CA SER A 67 -35.17 9.27 -10.73
C SER A 67 -34.54 8.60 -9.51
N ASN A 68 -33.22 8.38 -9.54
CA ASN A 68 -32.49 7.77 -8.42
C ASN A 68 -32.60 8.61 -7.13
N ARG A 69 -32.55 9.94 -7.25
CA ARG A 69 -32.68 10.84 -6.09
C ARG A 69 -34.07 10.78 -5.47
N MET A 70 -35.13 10.74 -6.29
CA MET A 70 -36.51 10.54 -5.81
C MET A 70 -36.65 9.22 -5.06
N LEU A 71 -36.14 8.12 -5.62
CA LEU A 71 -36.21 6.81 -4.98
C LEU A 71 -35.47 6.80 -3.64
N SER A 72 -34.24 7.33 -3.62
CA SER A 72 -33.44 7.48 -2.39
C SER A 72 -34.15 8.31 -1.31
N LEU A 73 -34.87 9.37 -1.68
CA LEU A 73 -35.61 10.21 -0.72
C LEU A 73 -36.89 9.54 -0.20
N ILE A 74 -37.50 8.66 -0.99
CA ILE A 74 -38.63 7.83 -0.56
C ILE A 74 -38.14 6.76 0.41
N GLU A 75 -37.07 6.03 0.05
CA GLU A 75 -36.42 5.01 0.90
C GLU A 75 -35.94 5.59 2.24
N SER A 76 -35.35 6.79 2.23
CA SER A 76 -34.92 7.48 3.46
C SER A 76 -36.05 8.21 4.20
N SER A 77 -37.32 7.99 3.81
CA SER A 77 -38.51 8.61 4.42
C SER A 77 -38.50 10.14 4.46
N SER A 78 -37.74 10.77 3.56
CA SER A 78 -37.44 12.22 3.57
C SER A 78 -38.49 13.03 2.80
N PHE A 79 -39.76 12.80 3.10
CA PHE A 79 -40.91 13.26 2.30
C PHE A 79 -41.07 14.78 2.21
N GLU A 80 -40.50 15.54 3.17
CA GLU A 80 -40.50 17.01 3.18
C GLU A 80 -39.96 17.61 1.86
N GLN A 81 -38.96 16.98 1.23
CA GLN A 81 -38.35 17.46 -0.01
C GLN A 81 -39.30 17.40 -1.23
N PHE A 82 -40.40 16.64 -1.15
CA PHE A 82 -41.41 16.59 -2.21
C PHE A 82 -42.49 17.67 -2.08
N LYS A 83 -42.62 18.34 -0.92
CA LYS A 83 -43.69 19.32 -0.67
C LYS A 83 -43.75 20.48 -1.68
N PRO A 84 -42.63 21.07 -2.17
CA PRO A 84 -42.70 22.08 -3.22
C PRO A 84 -43.36 21.57 -4.51
N ILE A 85 -43.00 20.35 -4.94
CA ILE A 85 -43.55 19.69 -6.12
C ILE A 85 -45.03 19.36 -5.94
N VAL A 86 -45.41 18.78 -4.79
CA VAL A 86 -46.81 18.47 -4.44
C VAL A 86 -47.67 19.73 -4.41
N THR A 87 -47.14 20.83 -3.84
CA THR A 87 -47.83 22.12 -3.78
C THR A 87 -48.17 22.65 -5.18
N VAL A 88 -47.21 22.57 -6.12
CA VAL A 88 -47.43 22.98 -7.51
C VAL A 88 -48.45 22.08 -8.23
N ILE A 89 -48.37 20.76 -8.06
CA ILE A 89 -49.31 19.81 -8.69
C ILE A 89 -50.76 20.03 -8.20
N LEU A 90 -50.93 20.41 -6.93
CA LEU A 90 -52.25 20.65 -6.32
C LEU A 90 -52.77 22.08 -6.54
N GLY A 91 -51.90 23.05 -6.86
CA GLY A 91 -52.17 24.50 -6.93
C GLY A 91 -53.14 25.02 -8.03
N ASN A 92 -53.87 24.15 -8.73
CA ASN A 92 -54.86 24.46 -9.79
C ASN A 92 -54.34 25.15 -11.06
N GLU A 93 -53.06 25.55 -11.14
CA GLU A 93 -52.44 26.11 -12.35
C GLU A 93 -51.71 25.03 -13.16
N ALA A 94 -52.25 24.69 -14.34
CA ALA A 94 -51.63 23.69 -15.21
C ALA A 94 -50.32 24.20 -15.84
N LYS A 95 -49.22 23.48 -15.59
CA LYS A 95 -47.88 23.79 -16.14
C LYS A 95 -47.53 22.92 -17.35
N PRO A 96 -46.85 23.46 -18.38
CA PRO A 96 -46.28 22.68 -19.47
C PRO A 96 -45.30 21.60 -18.99
N ASN A 97 -45.17 20.51 -19.75
CA ASN A 97 -44.32 19.37 -19.36
C ASN A 97 -42.87 19.77 -19.06
N GLN A 98 -42.27 20.67 -19.86
CA GLN A 98 -40.89 21.11 -19.68
C GLN A 98 -40.72 21.86 -18.34
N GLU A 99 -41.62 22.78 -18.02
CA GLU A 99 -41.59 23.53 -16.75
C GLU A 99 -41.77 22.60 -15.55
N MET A 100 -42.60 21.56 -15.66
CA MET A 100 -42.72 20.52 -14.63
C MET A 100 -41.43 19.72 -14.44
N TYR A 101 -40.74 19.33 -15.52
CA TYR A 101 -39.45 18.64 -15.42
C TYR A 101 -38.35 19.53 -14.83
N ASP A 102 -38.29 20.81 -15.22
CA ASP A 102 -37.31 21.76 -14.71
C ASP A 102 -37.55 22.09 -13.23
N LEU A 103 -38.82 22.17 -12.78
CA LEU A 103 -39.19 22.27 -11.37
C LEU A 103 -38.74 21.03 -10.58
N ILE A 104 -39.11 19.83 -11.03
CA ILE A 104 -38.76 18.57 -10.35
C ILE A 104 -37.24 18.41 -10.24
N LYS A 105 -36.49 18.80 -11.28
CA LYS A 105 -35.03 18.84 -11.26
C LYS A 105 -34.52 19.84 -10.21
N LYS A 106 -34.97 21.10 -10.27
CA LYS A 106 -34.49 22.18 -9.39
C LYS A 106 -34.68 21.85 -7.91
N GLU A 107 -35.87 21.41 -7.54
CA GLU A 107 -36.23 21.19 -6.13
C GLU A 107 -35.60 19.91 -5.52
N LEU A 108 -35.12 18.96 -6.35
CA LEU A 108 -34.55 17.69 -5.87
C LEU A 108 -33.05 17.52 -6.12
N ILE A 109 -32.46 18.28 -7.04
CA ILE A 109 -31.03 18.22 -7.40
C ILE A 109 -30.28 19.49 -6.99
N ASP A 110 -30.85 20.68 -7.20
CA ASP A 110 -30.10 21.94 -7.16
C ASP A 110 -30.11 22.60 -5.74
N LEU A 111 -30.42 21.84 -4.67
CA LEU A 111 -30.33 22.29 -3.27
C LEU A 111 -28.93 22.03 -2.69
N PRO A 112 -28.29 23.03 -2.04
CA PRO A 112 -26.95 22.85 -1.48
C PRO A 112 -26.99 21.90 -0.28
N SER A 113 -26.36 20.73 -0.45
CA SER A 113 -26.05 19.85 0.67
C SER A 113 -25.17 20.59 1.67
N ALA A 114 -25.50 20.53 2.96
CA ALA A 114 -24.70 21.18 4.00
C ALA A 114 -23.24 20.71 3.91
N SER A 115 -22.32 21.66 3.80
CA SER A 115 -20.89 21.43 3.61
C SER A 115 -20.31 20.52 4.70
N SER A 116 -19.83 19.34 4.33
CA SER A 116 -19.07 18.43 5.19
C SER A 116 -17.82 17.94 4.43
N PRO A 117 -16.62 17.90 5.06
CA PRO A 117 -15.37 17.66 4.33
C PRO A 117 -15.24 16.22 3.85
N SER A 118 -15.36 15.99 2.54
CA SER A 118 -15.31 14.65 1.93
C SER A 118 -13.89 14.17 1.66
N ALA A 119 -13.10 13.91 2.71
CA ALA A 119 -11.76 13.33 2.57
C ALA A 119 -11.73 11.83 2.92
N ILE A 120 -11.50 10.96 1.93
CA ILE A 120 -11.08 9.56 2.18
C ILE A 120 -9.57 9.55 2.43
N THR A 121 -9.14 9.42 3.69
CA THR A 121 -7.73 9.60 4.06
C THR A 121 -6.86 8.34 3.91
N THR A 122 -7.43 7.23 3.45
CA THR A 122 -6.79 5.91 3.28
C THR A 122 -6.81 5.47 1.82
N ALA A 123 -6.07 6.20 0.97
CA ALA A 123 -5.93 5.93 -0.47
C ALA A 123 -5.05 4.70 -0.80
N SER A 124 -5.28 3.57 -0.14
CA SER A 124 -4.75 2.26 -0.52
C SER A 124 -5.66 1.64 -1.57
N LEU A 125 -5.32 1.80 -2.85
CA LEU A 125 -6.00 1.10 -3.94
C LEU A 125 -5.47 -0.34 -3.99
N VAL A 126 -6.37 -1.31 -3.80
CA VAL A 126 -6.00 -2.73 -3.83
C VAL A 126 -5.82 -3.17 -5.27
N ASP A 127 -4.70 -3.84 -5.60
CA ASP A 127 -4.30 -4.16 -6.99
C ASP A 127 -4.25 -2.92 -7.91
N SER A 128 -3.67 -1.79 -7.48
CA SER A 128 -3.43 -0.67 -8.39
C SER A 128 -2.46 -1.07 -9.50
N SER A 129 -3.01 -1.28 -10.69
CA SER A 129 -2.29 -1.45 -11.95
C SER A 129 -1.24 -0.34 -12.13
N GLU A 130 0.00 -0.70 -12.47
CA GLU A 130 1.09 0.26 -12.71
C GLU A 130 1.00 0.96 -14.07
N ARG A 131 -0.06 0.66 -14.84
CA ARG A 131 -0.27 1.17 -16.20
C ARG A 131 -0.33 2.69 -16.22
N VAL A 132 0.16 3.24 -17.32
CA VAL A 132 0.36 4.68 -17.50
C VAL A 132 -0.96 5.45 -17.44
N ASP A 133 -2.03 4.84 -17.95
CA ASP A 133 -3.36 5.44 -18.09
C ASP A 133 -4.06 5.59 -16.73
N ASP A 134 -3.85 4.64 -15.81
CA ASP A 134 -4.41 4.66 -14.45
C ASP A 134 -3.67 5.65 -13.54
N LEU A 135 -2.36 5.86 -13.78
CA LEU A 135 -1.54 6.72 -12.94
C LEU A 135 -1.83 8.21 -13.13
N LEU A 136 -1.97 8.69 -14.37
CA LEU A 136 -1.99 10.13 -14.63
C LEU A 136 -3.20 10.85 -13.99
N PRO A 137 -4.44 10.34 -14.03
CA PRO A 137 -5.57 10.95 -13.33
C PRO A 137 -5.36 10.97 -11.81
N ARG A 138 -4.83 9.87 -11.24
CA ARG A 138 -4.53 9.77 -9.80
C ARG A 138 -3.47 10.78 -9.39
N LEU A 139 -2.38 10.90 -10.13
CA LEU A 139 -1.28 11.83 -9.87
C LEU A 139 -1.70 13.30 -10.02
N LYS A 140 -2.53 13.62 -11.02
CA LYS A 140 -3.15 14.95 -11.15
C LYS A 140 -3.97 15.27 -9.90
N LEU A 141 -4.85 14.37 -9.47
CA LEU A 141 -5.71 14.58 -8.31
C LEU A 141 -4.91 14.68 -7.00
N GLU A 142 -3.88 13.85 -6.83
CA GLU A 142 -2.99 13.79 -5.67
C GLU A 142 -2.15 15.09 -5.48
N LEU A 143 -1.79 15.75 -6.58
CA LEU A 143 -1.03 17.01 -6.58
C LEU A 143 -1.91 18.26 -6.76
N HIS A 144 -3.25 18.11 -6.78
CA HIS A 144 -4.16 19.22 -7.03
C HIS A 144 -4.00 20.32 -5.97
N LYS A 145 -3.63 21.53 -6.41
CA LYS A 145 -3.34 22.70 -5.55
C LYS A 145 -2.23 22.51 -4.51
N LEU A 146 -1.49 21.40 -4.56
CA LEU A 146 -0.34 21.13 -3.68
C LEU A 146 1.01 21.42 -4.34
N MET A 147 1.01 21.92 -5.58
CA MET A 147 2.21 22.41 -6.26
C MET A 147 2.24 23.95 -6.24
N TYR A 148 3.23 24.51 -5.55
CA TYR A 148 3.49 25.96 -5.51
C TYR A 148 4.65 26.27 -6.44
N LYS A 149 4.49 27.24 -7.33
CA LYS A 149 5.52 27.71 -8.26
C LYS A 149 5.83 29.18 -8.02
N ASP A 150 6.96 29.64 -8.54
CA ASP A 150 7.41 31.02 -8.34
C ASP A 150 7.59 31.35 -6.85
N VAL A 151 8.11 30.37 -6.09
CA VAL A 151 8.53 30.54 -4.70
C VAL A 151 9.83 31.35 -4.67
N PRO A 152 9.85 32.53 -4.02
CA PRO A 152 11.06 33.36 -3.92
C PRO A 152 12.19 32.64 -3.19
N ASP A 153 13.43 32.99 -3.52
CA ASP A 153 14.67 32.59 -2.83
C ASP A 153 14.93 31.06 -2.69
N LEU A 154 14.15 30.18 -3.35
CA LEU A 154 14.29 28.73 -3.19
C LEU A 154 15.67 28.19 -3.61
N VAL A 155 16.26 28.73 -4.67
CA VAL A 155 17.60 28.31 -5.14
C VAL A 155 18.66 28.78 -4.16
N GLU A 156 18.57 30.04 -3.76
CA GLU A 156 19.45 30.70 -2.80
C GLU A 156 19.42 29.98 -1.44
N HIS A 157 18.25 29.57 -0.98
CA HIS A 157 18.06 28.81 0.25
C HIS A 157 18.72 27.42 0.19
N LEU A 158 18.57 26.68 -0.92
CA LEU A 158 19.27 25.41 -1.12
C LEU A 158 20.80 25.57 -1.14
N PHE A 159 21.31 26.72 -1.61
CA PHE A 159 22.74 27.01 -1.63
C PHE A 159 23.31 27.41 -0.26
N GLN A 160 22.52 27.99 0.66
CA GLN A 160 22.99 28.49 1.97
C GLN A 160 23.71 27.42 2.83
N HIS A 161 23.36 26.15 2.63
CA HIS A 161 23.94 25.02 3.36
C HIS A 161 25.05 24.28 2.60
N HIS A 162 25.51 24.81 1.46
CA HIS A 162 26.57 24.20 0.65
C HIS A 162 27.88 24.97 0.78
N HIS A 163 28.97 24.27 1.13
CA HIS A 163 30.27 24.89 1.43
C HIS A 163 31.15 25.16 0.18
N VAL A 164 30.56 25.19 -1.02
CA VAL A 164 31.29 25.36 -2.29
C VAL A 164 30.95 26.70 -2.92
N ASP A 165 31.96 27.54 -3.16
CA ASP A 165 31.80 28.76 -3.95
C ASP A 165 31.81 28.43 -5.45
N PHE A 166 30.61 28.35 -6.04
CA PHE A 166 30.47 28.10 -7.47
C PHE A 166 31.00 29.25 -8.34
N ALA A 167 31.07 30.49 -7.83
CA ALA A 167 31.63 31.60 -8.58
C ALA A 167 33.15 31.47 -8.74
N GLU A 168 33.86 30.99 -7.71
CA GLU A 168 35.30 30.66 -7.80
C GLU A 168 35.57 29.55 -8.84
N ILE A 169 34.74 28.50 -8.86
CA ILE A 169 34.85 27.41 -9.87
C ILE A 169 34.59 27.94 -11.30
N LEU A 170 33.68 28.90 -11.47
CA LEU A 170 33.33 29.43 -12.79
C LEU A 170 34.30 30.51 -13.31
N GLN A 171 35.04 31.24 -12.45
CA GLN A 171 35.95 32.31 -12.90
C GLN A 171 37.01 31.85 -13.92
N PRO A 172 37.76 30.74 -13.72
CA PRO A 172 38.77 30.28 -14.68
C PRO A 172 38.21 29.99 -16.07
N HIS A 173 36.94 29.60 -16.16
CA HIS A 173 36.29 29.16 -17.39
C HIS A 173 35.43 30.25 -18.06
N LYS A 174 35.47 31.49 -17.55
CA LYS A 174 34.63 32.62 -18.02
C LYS A 174 34.64 32.83 -19.54
N SER A 175 35.78 32.64 -20.21
CA SER A 175 35.90 32.74 -21.67
C SER A 175 35.08 31.67 -22.41
N PHE A 176 35.11 30.42 -21.93
CA PHE A 176 34.30 29.33 -22.49
C PHE A 176 32.81 29.52 -22.17
N ILE A 177 32.50 29.91 -20.93
CA ILE A 177 31.13 30.21 -20.50
C ILE A 177 30.52 31.30 -21.41
N LYS A 178 31.26 32.38 -21.68
CA LYS A 178 30.83 33.45 -22.58
C LYS A 178 30.63 32.94 -24.02
N GLN A 179 31.58 32.18 -24.56
CA GLN A 179 31.44 31.58 -25.90
C GLN A 179 30.17 30.71 -26.00
N LYS A 180 29.90 29.88 -24.98
CA LYS A 180 28.72 29.03 -24.91
C LYS A 180 27.40 29.80 -24.69
N TYR A 181 27.47 30.92 -23.98
CA TYR A 181 26.36 31.85 -23.88
C TYR A 181 26.07 32.53 -25.23
N GLU A 182 27.08 32.84 -26.04
CA GLU A 182 26.92 33.44 -27.37
C GLU A 182 26.50 32.44 -28.47
N GLU A 183 26.61 31.13 -28.23
CA GLU A 183 26.10 30.10 -29.16
C GLU A 183 24.58 30.24 -29.37
N ARG A 184 24.16 30.23 -30.65
CA ARG A 184 22.77 30.35 -31.05
C ARG A 184 22.06 29.00 -30.93
N ILE A 185 20.88 29.00 -30.32
CA ILE A 185 19.97 27.86 -30.25
C ILE A 185 18.89 28.11 -31.31
N ASP A 186 18.96 27.42 -32.45
CA ASP A 186 18.04 27.62 -33.58
C ASP A 186 16.65 27.01 -33.36
N ASP A 187 16.57 25.94 -32.57
CA ASP A 187 15.32 25.37 -32.10
C ASP A 187 15.49 24.78 -30.69
N THR A 188 14.41 24.79 -29.92
CA THR A 188 14.34 24.31 -28.53
C THR A 188 13.75 22.90 -28.40
N SER A 189 13.80 22.07 -29.45
CA SER A 189 13.38 20.67 -29.33
C SER A 189 14.29 19.90 -28.38
N GLU A 190 13.77 18.81 -27.80
CA GLU A 190 14.51 17.93 -26.89
C GLU A 190 15.89 17.53 -27.46
N PRO A 191 16.04 17.03 -28.72
CA PRO A 191 17.36 16.71 -29.27
C PRO A 191 18.32 17.91 -29.35
N SER A 192 17.83 19.07 -29.78
CA SER A 192 18.66 20.28 -29.95
C SER A 192 19.10 20.85 -28.59
N MET A 193 18.21 20.87 -27.60
CA MET A 193 18.54 21.27 -26.23
C MET A 193 19.50 20.28 -25.55
N LEU A 194 19.32 18.97 -25.75
CA LEU A 194 20.23 17.95 -25.22
C LEU A 194 21.62 18.03 -25.84
N ALA A 195 21.72 18.30 -27.15
CA ALA A 195 22.99 18.50 -27.85
C ALA A 195 23.75 19.75 -27.36
N TRP A 196 23.03 20.79 -26.91
CA TRP A 196 23.63 22.00 -26.35
C TRP A 196 23.99 21.85 -24.85
N ILE A 197 23.13 21.23 -24.05
CA ILE A 197 23.32 21.08 -22.59
C ILE A 197 24.34 19.99 -22.23
N THR A 198 24.32 18.84 -22.91
CA THR A 198 25.16 17.68 -22.52
C THR A 198 26.65 18.04 -22.47
N PRO A 199 27.24 18.72 -23.47
CA PRO A 199 28.63 19.16 -23.39
C PRO A 199 28.90 20.18 -22.28
N LEU A 200 27.91 20.99 -21.87
CA LEU A 200 28.07 21.93 -20.75
C LEU A 200 28.18 21.19 -19.41
N VAL A 201 27.29 20.21 -19.18
CA VAL A 201 27.31 19.40 -17.96
C VAL A 201 28.56 18.50 -17.91
N GLU A 202 28.98 17.96 -19.04
CA GLU A 202 30.26 17.22 -19.17
C GLU A 202 31.47 18.08 -18.79
N ASN A 203 31.51 19.34 -19.23
CA ASN A 203 32.58 20.27 -18.83
C ASN A 203 32.52 20.62 -17.32
N CYS A 204 31.33 20.70 -16.72
CA CYS A 204 31.21 20.90 -15.27
C CYS A 204 31.92 19.80 -14.46
N PHE A 205 31.86 18.53 -14.89
CA PHE A 205 32.65 17.45 -14.26
C PHE A 205 34.17 17.64 -14.39
N THR A 206 34.64 18.28 -15.45
CA THR A 206 36.06 18.61 -15.64
C THR A 206 36.47 19.76 -14.73
N TRP A 207 35.66 20.81 -14.63
CA TRP A 207 35.92 21.95 -13.74
C TRP A 207 35.94 21.53 -12.26
N LEU A 208 35.07 20.60 -11.86
CA LEU A 208 35.08 20.01 -10.51
C LEU A 208 36.36 19.19 -10.22
N LYS A 209 36.91 18.48 -11.23
CA LYS A 209 38.22 17.80 -11.11
C LYS A 209 39.36 18.79 -10.93
N GLU A 210 39.37 19.85 -11.73
CA GLU A 210 40.39 20.91 -11.69
C GLU A 210 40.34 21.70 -10.36
N ALA A 211 39.15 21.89 -9.79
CA ALA A 211 38.94 22.45 -8.45
C ALA A 211 39.26 21.47 -7.30
N GLY A 212 39.68 20.23 -7.59
CA GLY A 212 40.06 19.23 -6.59
C GLY A 212 38.91 18.47 -5.92
N LEU A 213 37.66 18.69 -6.33
CA LEU A 213 36.45 18.07 -5.75
C LEU A 213 36.22 16.63 -6.26
N ASN A 214 37.27 15.81 -6.26
CA ASN A 214 37.28 14.51 -6.92
C ASN A 214 36.38 13.45 -6.25
N GLU A 215 36.18 13.51 -4.94
CA GLU A 215 35.33 12.55 -4.20
C GLU A 215 33.83 12.68 -4.56
N GLN A 216 33.42 13.83 -5.10
CA GLN A 216 32.03 14.11 -5.52
C GLN A 216 31.71 13.63 -6.94
N LEU A 217 32.70 13.09 -7.67
CA LEU A 217 32.56 12.63 -9.06
C LEU A 217 31.82 11.29 -9.21
N SER A 218 31.18 10.78 -8.15
CA SER A 218 30.34 9.57 -8.16
C SER A 218 29.01 9.75 -8.91
N ARG A 219 28.93 10.69 -9.86
CA ARG A 219 27.72 11.13 -10.56
C ARG A 219 27.93 11.25 -12.06
N ALA A 220 26.90 10.99 -12.85
CA ALA A 220 26.91 11.13 -14.30
C ALA A 220 25.69 11.91 -14.78
N TRP A 221 25.84 12.61 -15.90
CA TRP A 221 24.72 13.13 -16.68
C TRP A 221 24.33 12.10 -17.74
N ILE A 222 23.02 11.88 -17.93
CA ILE A 222 22.51 10.87 -18.87
C ILE A 222 21.31 11.38 -19.66
N CYS A 223 21.16 10.84 -20.87
CA CYS A 223 20.01 11.04 -21.76
C CYS A 223 19.56 9.67 -22.28
N PRO A 224 18.68 8.94 -21.58
CA PRO A 224 18.32 7.56 -21.94
C PRO A 224 17.67 7.41 -23.32
N GLU A 225 18.36 6.74 -24.24
CA GLU A 225 17.77 6.29 -25.53
C GLU A 225 16.70 5.21 -25.34
N LYS A 226 16.76 4.47 -24.23
CA LYS A 226 15.90 3.33 -23.91
C LYS A 226 15.14 3.56 -22.60
N TYR A 227 14.01 2.89 -22.47
CA TYR A 227 13.21 2.85 -21.24
C TYR A 227 14.04 2.36 -20.06
N LEU A 228 13.93 3.05 -18.92
CA LEU A 228 14.53 2.59 -17.67
C LEU A 228 13.78 1.37 -17.13
N ILE A 229 14.53 0.43 -16.57
CA ILE A 229 14.03 -0.77 -15.92
C ILE A 229 13.63 -0.39 -14.48
N GLY A 230 12.65 -1.10 -13.90
CA GLY A 230 12.43 -1.09 -12.44
C GLY A 230 11.00 -0.95 -11.95
N VAL A 231 10.05 -0.66 -12.84
CA VAL A 231 8.60 -0.67 -12.57
C VAL A 231 7.88 -1.04 -13.87
N GLU A 232 6.71 -1.69 -13.86
CA GLU A 232 6.01 -2.12 -15.09
C GLU A 232 5.52 -0.90 -15.89
N GLY A 233 6.35 -0.41 -16.82
CA GLY A 233 5.99 0.70 -17.70
C GLY A 233 7.11 1.15 -18.61
N ARG A 234 6.80 1.25 -19.91
CA ARG A 234 7.70 1.83 -20.92
C ARG A 234 7.66 3.36 -20.86
N ARG A 235 8.42 3.97 -19.94
CA ARG A 235 8.56 5.45 -19.86
C ARG A 235 9.99 5.90 -20.14
N LYS A 236 10.14 6.76 -21.16
CA LYS A 236 11.40 7.43 -21.46
C LYS A 236 11.58 8.56 -20.45
N LEU A 237 12.80 8.75 -19.98
CA LEU A 237 13.24 9.89 -19.18
C LEU A 237 14.06 10.78 -20.12
N ASP A 238 13.82 12.08 -20.14
CA ASP A 238 14.50 12.97 -21.09
C ASP A 238 15.99 13.08 -20.74
N CYS A 239 16.29 13.49 -19.50
CA CYS A 239 17.64 13.48 -18.94
C CYS A 239 17.62 13.40 -17.41
N ALA A 240 18.78 13.09 -16.81
CA ALA A 240 18.96 13.08 -15.36
C ALA A 240 20.42 13.19 -14.93
N ILE A 241 20.62 13.55 -13.66
CA ILE A 241 21.85 13.28 -12.91
C ILE A 241 21.66 11.95 -12.17
N VAL A 242 22.59 11.02 -12.31
CA VAL A 242 22.57 9.67 -11.71
C VAL A 242 23.84 9.33 -10.96
N SER A 243 23.85 8.26 -10.17
CA SER A 243 25.07 7.74 -9.53
C SER A 243 25.92 6.88 -10.47
N GLN A 244 27.22 7.20 -10.60
CA GLN A 244 28.16 6.47 -11.46
C GLN A 244 28.44 5.03 -11.02
N SER A 245 28.43 4.75 -9.71
CA SER A 245 28.84 3.44 -9.17
C SER A 245 27.91 2.30 -9.58
N PHE A 246 26.68 2.60 -10.03
CA PHE A 246 25.64 1.60 -10.31
C PHE A 246 24.98 1.69 -11.69
N TRP A 247 25.22 2.77 -12.46
CA TRP A 247 24.53 3.09 -13.73
C TRP A 247 24.52 2.00 -14.82
N ARG A 248 25.33 0.95 -14.71
CA ARG A 248 25.25 -0.24 -15.61
C ARG A 248 23.88 -0.95 -15.60
N ARG A 249 22.94 -0.55 -14.73
CA ARG A 249 21.63 -1.20 -14.53
C ARG A 249 20.42 -0.48 -15.15
N ASN A 250 20.57 0.73 -15.71
CA ASN A 250 19.47 1.52 -16.32
C ASN A 250 18.22 1.61 -15.41
N HIS A 251 18.39 1.85 -14.10
CA HIS A 251 17.30 1.72 -13.12
C HIS A 251 16.93 3.06 -12.47
N PHE A 252 15.67 3.23 -12.03
CA PHE A 252 15.25 4.38 -11.23
C PHE A 252 15.90 4.43 -9.82
N GLU A 253 16.56 3.35 -9.38
CA GLU A 253 17.42 3.33 -8.18
C GLU A 253 18.60 4.31 -8.32
N ASP A 254 19.10 4.52 -9.55
CA ASP A 254 20.30 5.34 -9.81
C ASP A 254 19.97 6.83 -10.00
N VAL A 255 18.69 7.20 -10.18
CA VAL A 255 18.26 8.56 -10.58
C VAL A 255 18.29 9.53 -9.40
N LEU A 256 19.28 10.41 -9.36
CA LEU A 256 19.48 11.35 -8.26
C LEU A 256 18.64 12.62 -8.42
N VAL A 257 18.58 13.16 -9.65
CA VAL A 257 17.81 14.35 -10.05
C VAL A 257 17.21 14.11 -11.44
N PRO A 258 15.88 13.90 -11.58
CA PRO A 258 15.23 13.85 -12.90
C PRO A 258 15.10 15.24 -13.52
N VAL A 259 15.18 15.30 -14.86
CA VAL A 259 15.00 16.52 -15.64
C VAL A 259 14.00 16.26 -16.77
N GLU A 260 13.08 17.21 -16.96
CA GLU A 260 12.04 17.18 -17.99
C GLU A 260 12.25 18.33 -18.99
N LEU A 261 12.18 18.02 -20.29
CA LEU A 261 12.34 18.97 -21.39
C LEU A 261 11.02 19.20 -22.11
N LYS A 262 10.68 20.47 -22.38
CA LYS A 262 9.60 20.84 -23.30
C LYS A 262 10.05 21.93 -24.25
N LYS A 263 9.47 21.91 -25.46
CA LYS A 263 9.89 22.80 -26.55
C LYS A 263 9.53 24.26 -26.28
N ASN A 264 8.34 24.52 -25.75
CA ASN A 264 7.81 25.88 -25.65
C ASN A 264 7.59 26.28 -24.18
N GLY A 265 7.69 27.58 -23.88
CA GLY A 265 7.37 28.12 -22.55
C GLY A 265 5.90 27.95 -22.15
N SER A 266 4.99 27.79 -23.12
CA SER A 266 3.58 27.44 -22.88
C SER A 266 3.38 26.08 -22.21
N ASP A 267 4.38 25.21 -22.30
CA ASP A 267 4.28 23.80 -21.91
C ASP A 267 4.68 23.60 -20.44
N ASP A 268 4.91 24.67 -19.66
CA ASP A 268 5.27 24.67 -18.22
C ASP A 268 4.39 23.70 -17.41
N ARG A 269 3.06 23.80 -17.57
CA ARG A 269 2.11 22.94 -16.85
C ARG A 269 2.29 21.45 -17.18
N ASP A 270 2.51 21.13 -18.44
CA ASP A 270 2.73 19.74 -18.90
C ASP A 270 4.10 19.21 -18.47
N ALA A 271 5.13 20.06 -18.48
CA ALA A 271 6.45 19.72 -17.95
C ALA A 271 6.36 19.38 -16.45
N ASN A 272 5.66 20.19 -15.66
CA ASN A 272 5.53 19.99 -14.22
C ASN A 272 4.81 18.66 -13.89
N ILE A 273 3.77 18.30 -14.66
CA ILE A 273 3.07 17.01 -14.55
C ILE A 273 3.93 15.83 -15.05
N CYS A 274 4.76 16.01 -16.07
CA CYS A 274 5.65 14.96 -16.53
C CYS A 274 6.85 14.73 -15.60
N LEU A 275 7.45 15.79 -15.04
CA LEU A 275 8.47 15.67 -13.99
C LEU A 275 7.92 14.91 -12.77
N ALA A 276 6.68 15.20 -12.35
CA ALA A 276 6.00 14.46 -11.30
C ALA A 276 5.89 12.95 -11.60
N LYS A 277 5.72 12.54 -12.87
CA LYS A 277 5.71 11.12 -13.26
C LYS A 277 7.05 10.42 -13.00
N TYR A 278 8.17 11.13 -13.13
CA TYR A 278 9.50 10.60 -12.80
C TYR A 278 9.72 10.58 -11.30
N VAL A 279 9.38 11.66 -10.59
CA VAL A 279 9.45 11.75 -9.13
C VAL A 279 8.68 10.61 -8.45
N TYR A 280 7.47 10.30 -8.92
CA TYR A 280 6.70 9.14 -8.45
C TYR A 280 7.48 7.82 -8.55
N LYS A 281 8.21 7.60 -9.65
CA LYS A 281 9.04 6.39 -9.84
C LYS A 281 10.32 6.44 -9.00
N VAL A 282 10.94 7.61 -8.81
CA VAL A 282 12.07 7.81 -7.89
C VAL A 282 11.66 7.49 -6.45
N PHE A 283 10.51 7.97 -5.97
CA PHE A 283 10.02 7.63 -4.62
C PHE A 283 9.71 6.13 -4.46
N ILE A 284 9.29 5.41 -5.50
CA ILE A 284 9.12 3.95 -5.42
C ILE A 284 10.48 3.25 -5.33
N ALA A 285 11.43 3.60 -6.21
CA ALA A 285 12.74 2.95 -6.29
C ALA A 285 13.71 3.31 -5.16
N GLN A 286 13.55 4.48 -4.53
CA GLN A 286 14.43 5.00 -3.49
C GLN A 286 13.63 5.20 -2.18
N PRO A 287 13.47 4.15 -1.36
CA PRO A 287 12.57 4.17 -0.21
C PRO A 287 12.96 5.23 0.85
N SER A 288 14.25 5.48 1.05
CA SER A 288 14.78 6.46 2.01
C SER A 288 14.72 7.93 1.55
N ARG A 289 14.03 8.26 0.45
CA ARG A 289 13.80 9.67 0.05
C ARG A 289 12.69 10.33 0.87
N SER A 290 13.05 11.42 1.56
CA SER A 290 12.14 12.39 2.18
C SER A 290 11.60 13.39 1.14
N TYR A 291 12.47 13.83 0.23
CA TYR A 291 12.11 14.68 -0.91
C TYR A 291 12.96 14.35 -2.16
N VAL A 292 12.56 14.88 -3.32
CA VAL A 292 13.26 14.74 -4.60
C VAL A 292 13.40 16.12 -5.24
N ILE A 293 14.64 16.53 -5.52
CA ILE A 293 14.92 17.69 -6.38
C ILE A 293 14.80 17.26 -7.84
N GLY A 294 14.20 18.09 -8.69
CA GLY A 294 14.12 17.92 -10.14
C GLY A 294 14.15 19.26 -10.88
N LEU A 295 14.33 19.22 -12.20
CA LEU A 295 14.34 20.43 -13.04
C LEU A 295 13.31 20.32 -14.16
N THR A 296 12.63 21.41 -14.49
CA THR A 296 11.95 21.58 -15.79
C THR A 296 12.67 22.62 -16.63
N LEU A 297 12.77 22.36 -17.94
CA LEU A 297 13.29 23.33 -18.91
C LEU A 297 12.32 23.41 -20.10
N CYS A 298 11.66 24.55 -20.23
CA CYS A 298 10.62 24.84 -21.21
C CYS A 298 11.11 25.92 -22.18
N GLY A 299 11.55 25.50 -23.37
CA GLY A 299 12.36 26.36 -24.23
C GLY A 299 13.73 26.60 -23.59
N THR A 300 14.04 27.86 -23.29
CA THR A 300 15.23 28.27 -22.51
C THR A 300 14.88 28.66 -21.07
N SER A 301 13.60 28.60 -20.66
CA SER A 301 13.16 28.91 -19.30
C SER A 301 13.32 27.71 -18.38
N MET A 302 14.17 27.83 -17.35
CA MET A 302 14.40 26.76 -16.36
C MET A 302 13.67 27.07 -15.04
N ARG A 303 13.20 26.01 -14.37
CA ARG A 303 12.67 26.04 -13.01
C ARG A 303 13.24 24.87 -12.20
N LEU A 304 13.67 25.14 -10.96
CA LEU A 304 14.04 24.09 -10.00
C LEU A 304 12.82 23.71 -9.17
N TRP A 305 12.65 22.41 -8.93
CA TRP A 305 11.56 21.83 -8.15
C TRP A 305 12.07 20.99 -7.00
N GLN A 306 11.37 21.05 -5.87
CA GLN A 306 11.48 20.12 -4.75
C GLN A 306 10.11 19.49 -4.51
N PHE A 307 10.02 18.17 -4.66
CA PHE A 307 8.81 17.38 -4.39
C PHE A 307 8.95 16.63 -3.07
N ASP A 308 7.91 16.66 -2.25
CA ASP A 308 7.90 16.08 -0.89
C ASP A 308 6.57 15.37 -0.59
N ARG A 309 6.34 14.99 0.68
CA ARG A 309 5.17 14.20 1.08
C ARG A 309 3.87 15.00 1.27
N SER A 310 3.91 16.30 1.02
CA SER A 310 2.77 17.21 1.07
C SER A 310 2.66 18.11 -0.16
N GLY A 311 3.40 17.82 -1.24
CA GLY A 311 3.25 18.48 -2.53
C GLY A 311 4.58 18.74 -3.24
N ALA A 312 4.67 19.90 -3.89
CA ALA A 312 5.91 20.39 -4.46
C ALA A 312 6.05 21.90 -4.31
N ILE A 313 7.29 22.38 -4.22
CA ILE A 313 7.65 23.79 -4.32
C ILE A 313 8.62 23.99 -5.47
N GLY A 314 8.41 25.03 -6.27
CA GLY A 314 9.19 25.36 -7.45
C GLY A 314 9.68 26.80 -7.39
N SER A 315 10.95 27.03 -7.72
CA SER A 315 11.58 28.35 -7.75
C SER A 315 10.85 29.28 -8.72
N GLU A 316 11.13 30.57 -8.69
CA GLU A 316 10.92 31.42 -9.87
C GLU A 316 11.58 30.80 -11.11
N SER A 317 10.90 30.87 -12.26
CA SER A 317 11.47 30.45 -13.54
C SER A 317 12.31 31.56 -14.17
N PHE A 318 13.48 31.21 -14.70
CA PHE A 318 14.36 32.17 -15.37
C PHE A 318 14.85 31.65 -16.72
N ASP A 319 14.92 32.55 -17.71
CA ASP A 319 15.46 32.25 -19.04
C ASP A 319 16.99 32.23 -18.99
N ILE A 320 17.59 31.05 -19.21
CA ILE A 320 19.03 30.81 -19.15
C ILE A 320 19.82 31.54 -20.26
N LYS A 321 19.15 32.06 -21.30
CA LYS A 321 19.75 32.79 -22.43
C LYS A 321 19.47 34.30 -22.39
N LYS A 322 18.81 34.80 -21.35
CA LYS A 322 18.47 36.23 -21.21
C LYS A 322 19.69 37.14 -21.01
N ASP A 323 20.63 36.71 -20.17
CA ASP A 323 21.85 37.45 -19.81
C ASP A 323 22.93 36.50 -19.23
N GLU A 324 24.18 36.98 -19.17
CA GLU A 324 25.32 36.20 -18.61
C GLU A 324 25.12 35.83 -17.13
N GLY A 325 24.32 36.59 -16.37
CA GLY A 325 24.02 36.33 -14.96
C GLY A 325 23.10 35.11 -14.79
N ASN A 326 22.01 35.06 -15.56
CA ASN A 326 21.13 33.90 -15.64
C ASN A 326 21.86 32.63 -16.11
N PHE A 327 22.74 32.74 -17.10
CA PHE A 327 23.54 31.60 -17.55
C PHE A 327 24.53 31.12 -16.47
N SER A 328 25.12 32.05 -15.70
CA SER A 328 25.96 31.72 -14.54
C SER A 328 25.14 31.06 -13.41
N LYS A 329 23.92 31.53 -13.14
CA LYS A 329 22.98 30.90 -12.17
C LYS A 329 22.60 29.48 -12.59
N PHE A 330 22.37 29.24 -13.88
CA PHE A 330 22.17 27.88 -14.43
C PHE A 330 23.37 26.97 -14.13
N LEU A 331 24.60 27.40 -14.45
CA LEU A 331 25.79 26.59 -14.21
C LEU A 331 26.04 26.36 -12.71
N ALA A 332 25.78 27.34 -11.84
CA ALA A 332 25.87 27.16 -10.40
C ALA A 332 24.87 26.11 -9.88
N ILE A 333 23.64 26.06 -10.40
CA ILE A 333 22.66 25.02 -10.07
C ILE A 333 23.15 23.64 -10.52
N ILE A 334 23.73 23.51 -11.72
CA ILE A 334 24.30 22.24 -12.18
C ILE A 334 25.46 21.80 -11.26
N LEU A 335 26.41 22.70 -10.95
CA LEU A 335 27.51 22.41 -10.03
C LEU A 335 27.02 22.01 -8.63
N PHE A 336 26.01 22.70 -8.09
CA PHE A 336 25.35 22.34 -6.84
C PHE A 336 24.78 20.90 -6.86
N LEU A 337 24.04 20.52 -7.90
CA LEU A 337 23.44 19.18 -8.02
C LEU A 337 24.49 18.08 -8.24
N LEU A 338 25.64 18.43 -8.83
CA LEU A 338 26.79 17.53 -9.01
C LEU A 338 27.67 17.41 -7.76
N THR A 339 27.64 18.36 -6.83
CA THR A 339 28.49 18.36 -5.62
C THR A 339 27.74 18.04 -4.32
N SER A 340 26.41 18.17 -4.32
CA SER A 340 25.54 17.89 -3.17
C SER A 340 25.73 16.50 -2.58
N SER A 341 25.59 16.37 -1.25
CA SER A 341 25.56 15.08 -0.56
C SER A 341 24.25 14.31 -0.84
N LYS A 342 24.16 13.04 -0.43
CA LYS A 342 22.87 12.31 -0.42
C LYS A 342 21.82 13.08 0.41
N GLN A 343 22.20 13.59 1.58
CA GLN A 343 21.29 14.33 2.48
C GLN A 343 20.72 15.60 1.83
N VAL A 344 21.54 16.41 1.15
CA VAL A 344 21.12 17.64 0.45
C VAL A 344 20.19 17.35 -0.74
N LEU A 345 20.22 16.13 -1.28
CA LEU A 345 19.23 15.69 -2.28
C LEU A 345 17.99 15.04 -1.67
N GLY A 346 17.87 14.97 -0.35
CA GLY A 346 16.68 14.47 0.34
C GLY A 346 16.66 12.98 0.63
N PHE A 347 17.82 12.31 0.69
CA PHE A 347 17.92 11.00 1.35
C PHE A 347 17.95 11.18 2.88
N ASP A 348 17.18 10.36 3.61
CA ASP A 348 17.16 10.31 5.07
C ASP A 348 18.51 9.86 5.63
N SER A 349 19.20 10.79 6.31
CA SER A 349 20.48 10.60 6.99
C SER A 349 20.41 9.80 8.29
N SER A 350 19.22 9.39 8.75
CA SER A 350 19.11 8.43 9.86
C SER A 350 19.43 7.00 9.43
N PHE A 351 19.47 6.73 8.11
CA PHE A 351 20.08 5.53 7.53
C PHE A 351 21.58 5.76 7.34
N ILE A 352 22.39 4.99 8.06
CA ILE A 352 23.85 5.04 8.08
C ILE A 352 24.38 3.89 7.21
N ASP A 353 25.17 4.20 6.18
CA ASP A 353 25.85 3.21 5.35
C ASP A 353 26.96 2.50 6.18
N ILE A 354 26.93 1.16 6.28
CA ILE A 354 27.92 0.40 7.08
C ILE A 354 29.22 0.20 6.26
N ALA A 355 30.23 1.02 6.53
CA ALA A 355 31.53 0.86 5.90
C ALA A 355 32.27 -0.42 6.37
N GLY A 356 32.74 -1.24 5.41
CA GLY A 356 33.78 -2.25 5.66
C GLY A 356 33.33 -3.72 5.80
N GLN A 357 32.04 -4.04 5.84
CA GLN A 357 31.56 -5.44 5.76
C GLN A 357 31.28 -5.88 4.32
N ALA A 358 32.29 -5.77 3.46
CA ALA A 358 32.23 -6.25 2.09
C ALA A 358 32.38 -7.79 2.02
N SER A 359 31.30 -8.53 2.30
CA SER A 359 31.18 -9.89 1.78
C SER A 359 30.90 -9.81 0.27
N THR A 360 31.63 -10.57 -0.53
CA THR A 360 31.90 -10.32 -1.96
C THR A 360 30.71 -10.49 -2.93
N THR A 361 29.47 -10.51 -2.45
CA THR A 361 28.26 -10.78 -3.25
C THR A 361 27.00 -10.00 -2.87
N THR A 362 26.97 -9.21 -1.79
CA THR A 362 25.75 -8.53 -1.31
C THR A 362 25.91 -7.01 -1.13
N ARG A 363 24.80 -6.27 -1.31
CA ARG A 363 24.71 -4.82 -1.11
C ARG A 363 25.07 -4.46 0.34
N GLU A 364 25.68 -3.29 0.56
CA GLU A 364 25.78 -2.69 1.89
C GLU A 364 24.37 -2.54 2.46
N SER A 365 24.09 -3.22 3.58
CA SER A 365 22.83 -3.07 4.29
C SER A 365 22.91 -1.83 5.17
N PRO A 366 22.02 -0.84 5.01
CA PRO A 366 22.07 0.35 5.85
C PRO A 366 21.67 -0.02 7.29
N MET A 367 22.20 0.73 8.23
CA MET A 367 21.89 0.67 9.65
C MET A 367 21.00 1.85 10.03
N ILE A 368 20.08 1.66 10.97
CA ILE A 368 19.43 2.75 11.68
C ILE A 368 19.76 2.63 13.17
N GLN A 369 19.84 3.77 13.85
CA GLN A 369 20.02 3.83 15.30
C GLN A 369 18.75 4.36 15.95
N ILE A 370 18.25 3.65 16.97
CA ILE A 370 17.01 3.96 17.68
C ILE A 370 17.24 4.18 19.18
N GLY A 371 16.38 4.98 19.80
CA GLY A 371 16.40 5.23 21.24
C GLY A 371 17.44 6.28 21.68
N THR A 372 17.28 6.78 22.89
CA THR A 372 18.10 7.87 23.45
C THR A 372 19.31 7.36 24.24
N GLU A 373 20.38 8.16 24.25
CA GLU A 373 21.57 7.93 25.08
C GLU A 373 21.21 7.74 26.57
N PRO A 374 21.80 6.77 27.29
CA PRO A 374 22.89 5.88 26.86
C PRO A 374 22.41 4.55 26.23
N ASN A 375 21.11 4.37 26.03
CA ASN A 375 20.48 3.08 25.67
C ASN A 375 20.21 2.97 24.16
N ARG A 376 21.11 3.51 23.34
CA ARG A 376 20.99 3.49 21.88
C ARG A 376 21.16 2.07 21.34
N GLN A 377 20.33 1.69 20.38
CA GLN A 377 20.39 0.38 19.74
C GLN A 377 20.53 0.52 18.23
N GLU A 378 21.21 -0.44 17.62
CA GLU A 378 21.46 -0.51 16.18
C GLU A 378 20.60 -1.59 15.54
N LEU A 379 19.82 -1.21 14.53
CA LEU A 379 19.06 -2.13 13.69
C LEU A 379 19.68 -2.14 12.29
N ILE A 380 20.06 -3.33 11.82
CA ILE A 380 20.58 -3.57 10.47
C ILE A 380 19.38 -3.93 9.58
N ILE A 381 19.23 -3.22 8.46
CA ILE A 381 18.13 -3.42 7.52
C ILE A 381 18.41 -4.63 6.61
N ASP A 382 17.60 -5.69 6.71
CA ASP A 382 17.73 -6.87 5.87
C ASP A 382 17.27 -6.59 4.42
N HIS A 383 16.02 -6.15 4.27
CA HIS A 383 15.38 -5.90 2.97
C HIS A 383 14.07 -5.10 3.12
N LEU A 384 13.59 -4.54 2.01
CA LEU A 384 12.30 -3.86 1.90
C LEU A 384 11.14 -4.89 1.86
N ILE A 385 10.17 -4.76 2.76
CA ILE A 385 8.92 -5.56 2.77
C ILE A 385 7.83 -4.87 1.94
N PHE A 386 7.67 -3.55 2.11
CA PHE A 386 6.56 -2.79 1.52
C PHE A 386 6.92 -1.33 1.28
N ARG A 387 6.38 -0.73 0.21
CA ARG A 387 6.44 0.72 -0.08
C ARG A 387 5.10 1.19 -0.63
N ALA A 388 4.50 2.19 0.00
CA ALA A 388 3.30 2.85 -0.50
C ALA A 388 3.63 3.64 -1.78
N HIS A 389 2.73 3.54 -2.77
CA HIS A 389 2.90 4.12 -4.09
C HIS A 389 2.17 5.47 -4.19
N SER A 390 2.84 6.54 -3.77
CA SER A 390 2.43 7.94 -3.93
C SER A 390 3.62 8.90 -3.79
N ILE A 391 3.45 10.14 -4.25
CA ILE A 391 4.27 11.30 -3.86
C ILE A 391 3.77 11.82 -2.51
N CYS A 392 2.53 12.29 -2.46
CA CYS A 392 1.91 12.88 -1.28
C CYS A 392 1.31 11.82 -0.35
N GLY A 393 1.15 12.16 0.93
CA GLY A 393 0.48 11.31 1.93
C GLY A 393 1.46 10.59 2.87
N ARG A 394 1.07 9.41 3.39
CA ARG A 394 1.86 8.68 4.39
C ARG A 394 3.22 8.19 3.88
N GLY A 395 3.37 7.90 2.58
CA GLY A 395 4.61 7.33 2.02
C GLY A 395 5.10 6.05 2.73
N THR A 396 4.18 5.30 3.37
CA THR A 396 4.48 4.24 4.32
C THR A 396 5.46 3.23 3.75
N THR A 397 6.51 2.92 4.51
CA THR A 397 7.58 2.02 4.08
C THR A 397 7.92 1.07 5.20
N CYS A 398 7.94 -0.23 4.89
CA CYS A 398 8.24 -1.26 5.86
C CYS A 398 9.48 -2.04 5.41
N TRP A 399 10.44 -2.22 6.30
CA TRP A 399 11.62 -3.06 6.11
C TRP A 399 11.67 -4.15 7.15
N GLN A 400 12.24 -5.30 6.80
CA GLN A 400 12.70 -6.27 7.79
C GLN A 400 14.06 -5.81 8.30
N ALA A 401 14.27 -5.90 9.60
CA ALA A 401 15.54 -5.58 10.25
C ALA A 401 15.88 -6.59 11.35
N HIS A 402 17.10 -6.56 11.84
CA HIS A 402 17.55 -7.31 13.01
C HIS A 402 18.45 -6.43 13.89
N LEU A 403 18.58 -6.75 15.18
CA LEU A 403 19.48 -6.00 16.07
C LEU A 403 20.94 -6.33 15.76
N SER A 404 21.82 -5.33 15.79
CA SER A 404 23.26 -5.53 15.66
C SER A 404 23.75 -6.54 16.72
N GLY A 405 24.31 -7.67 16.26
CA GLY A 405 24.71 -8.80 17.10
C GLY A 405 23.66 -9.91 17.33
N ASP A 406 22.42 -9.74 16.86
CA ASP A 406 21.38 -10.79 16.85
C ASP A 406 20.61 -10.83 15.52
N GLU A 407 21.18 -11.54 14.54
CA GLU A 407 20.54 -11.80 13.24
C GLU A 407 19.26 -12.65 13.32
N ARG A 408 19.02 -13.37 14.44
CA ARG A 408 17.91 -14.33 14.56
C ARG A 408 16.61 -13.63 14.93
N THR A 409 16.67 -12.61 15.78
CA THR A 409 15.48 -11.83 16.15
C THR A 409 15.21 -10.79 15.07
N LYS A 410 14.14 -11.02 14.29
CA LYS A 410 13.69 -10.10 13.24
C LYS A 410 12.63 -9.12 13.75
N PHE A 411 12.66 -7.91 13.19
CA PHE A 411 11.76 -6.80 13.48
C PHE A 411 11.21 -6.22 12.17
N VAL A 412 10.09 -5.51 12.25
CA VAL A 412 9.63 -4.63 11.18
C VAL A 412 9.92 -3.19 11.58
N VAL A 413 10.67 -2.47 10.73
CA VAL A 413 10.77 -1.01 10.76
C VAL A 413 9.67 -0.46 9.85
N LYS A 414 8.78 0.40 10.37
CA LYS A 414 7.73 1.11 9.62
C LYS A 414 7.99 2.62 9.71
N ASP A 415 8.35 3.24 8.59
CA ASP A 415 8.42 4.70 8.47
C ASP A 415 7.17 5.26 7.78
N SER A 416 6.65 6.39 8.26
CA SER A 416 5.50 7.07 7.64
C SER A 416 5.46 8.58 7.94
N TRP A 417 4.81 9.33 7.06
CA TRP A 417 4.67 10.79 7.11
C TRP A 417 3.27 11.20 7.60
N GLN A 418 3.17 11.52 8.89
CA GLN A 418 1.90 11.67 9.60
C GLN A 418 1.58 13.15 9.90
N PRO A 419 0.33 13.62 9.75
CA PRO A 419 -0.05 14.96 10.20
C PRO A 419 0.09 15.14 11.71
N ALA A 420 0.53 16.32 12.15
CA ALA A 420 0.75 16.63 13.58
C ALA A 420 -0.46 16.33 14.49
N HIS A 421 -1.68 16.54 13.99
CA HIS A 421 -2.92 16.34 14.73
C HIS A 421 -3.30 14.86 14.97
N ARG A 422 -2.57 13.90 14.38
CA ARG A 422 -2.83 12.47 14.59
C ARG A 422 -2.04 11.93 15.77
N THR A 423 -2.75 11.26 16.68
CA THR A 423 -2.21 10.40 17.72
C THR A 423 -1.20 9.41 17.12
N GLU A 424 -0.05 9.28 17.77
CA GLU A 424 1.01 8.36 17.35
C GLU A 424 0.57 6.89 17.50
N GLU A 425 0.64 6.13 16.41
CA GLU A 425 0.36 4.70 16.38
C GLU A 425 1.16 3.91 17.44
N GLY A 426 2.43 4.27 17.63
CA GLY A 426 3.32 3.64 18.60
C GLY A 426 2.88 3.78 20.06
N VAL A 427 2.10 4.81 20.40
CA VAL A 427 1.46 4.94 21.73
C VAL A 427 0.40 3.87 21.91
N MET A 428 -0.49 3.69 20.92
CA MET A 428 -1.56 2.68 20.98
C MET A 428 -1.00 1.25 20.97
N LEU A 429 -0.04 0.97 20.08
CA LEU A 429 0.55 -0.37 19.99
C LEU A 429 1.35 -0.76 21.24
N ARG A 430 1.99 0.20 21.90
CA ARG A 430 2.62 0.00 23.21
C ARG A 430 1.59 -0.42 24.26
N GLU A 431 0.47 0.29 24.38
CA GLU A 431 -0.60 -0.06 25.33
C GLU A 431 -1.23 -1.43 25.02
N VAL A 432 -1.49 -1.73 23.74
CA VAL A 432 -1.98 -3.05 23.26
C VAL A 432 -0.98 -4.17 23.60
N THR A 433 0.33 -3.88 23.55
CA THR A 433 1.39 -4.83 23.91
C THR A 433 1.51 -5.04 25.41
N GLU A 434 1.40 -3.96 26.21
CA GLU A 434 1.42 -4.00 27.68
C GLU A 434 0.19 -4.73 28.25
N LYS A 435 -0.98 -4.56 27.63
CA LYS A 435 -2.20 -5.36 27.91
C LYS A 435 -2.11 -6.81 27.40
N ASN A 436 -1.04 -7.18 26.67
CA ASN A 436 -0.83 -8.49 26.03
C ASN A 436 -2.06 -8.97 25.22
N ILE A 437 -2.62 -8.09 24.40
CA ILE A 437 -3.76 -8.44 23.54
C ILE A 437 -3.33 -9.54 22.55
N PRO A 438 -4.08 -10.66 22.45
CA PRO A 438 -3.78 -11.73 21.49
C PRO A 438 -4.08 -11.26 20.06
N HIS A 439 -3.44 -11.90 19.07
CA HIS A 439 -3.63 -11.61 17.65
C HIS A 439 -3.43 -10.13 17.25
N MET A 440 -2.57 -9.43 17.99
CA MET A 440 -2.05 -8.09 17.68
C MET A 440 -0.53 -8.13 17.58
N ALA A 441 0.04 -7.36 16.66
CA ALA A 441 1.48 -7.15 16.59
C ALA A 441 2.01 -6.44 17.85
N ARG A 442 3.18 -6.88 18.33
CA ARG A 442 3.82 -6.32 19.52
C ARG A 442 4.76 -5.18 19.17
N TYR A 443 4.59 -4.10 19.90
CA TYR A 443 5.47 -2.94 19.94
C TYR A 443 6.89 -3.29 20.42
N TYR A 444 7.88 -2.65 19.81
CA TYR A 444 9.25 -2.58 20.29
C TYR A 444 9.65 -1.14 20.66
N HIS A 445 9.56 -0.21 19.70
CA HIS A 445 9.99 1.18 19.83
C HIS A 445 9.21 2.10 18.88
N HIS A 446 9.14 3.40 19.16
CA HIS A 446 8.71 4.43 18.20
C HIS A 446 9.37 5.77 18.52
N GLU A 447 9.53 6.60 17.51
CA GLU A 447 10.08 7.95 17.60
C GLU A 447 9.62 8.80 16.41
N ASP A 448 9.48 10.12 16.62
CA ASP A 448 9.61 11.08 15.52
C ASP A 448 11.09 11.08 15.11
N VAL A 449 11.38 10.90 13.82
CA VAL A 449 12.76 10.82 13.30
C VAL A 449 13.46 12.16 13.50
N GLN A 450 14.70 12.12 14.00
CA GLN A 450 15.52 13.30 14.26
C GLN A 450 16.82 13.28 13.47
N VAL A 451 17.17 14.44 12.90
CA VAL A 451 18.44 14.69 12.21
C VAL A 451 19.07 15.92 12.84
N ALA A 452 20.33 15.82 13.28
CA ALA A 452 21.05 16.87 14.01
C ALA A 452 20.25 17.45 15.22
N ASN A 453 19.56 16.58 15.96
CA ASN A 453 18.67 16.91 17.09
C ASN A 453 17.45 17.78 16.73
N GLN A 454 17.07 17.85 15.46
CA GLN A 454 15.83 18.48 14.98
C GLN A 454 14.87 17.40 14.50
N ILE A 455 13.59 17.54 14.84
CA ILE A 455 12.51 16.67 14.34
C ILE A 455 12.33 16.90 12.83
N VAL A 456 12.20 15.82 12.07
CA VAL A 456 12.01 15.87 10.62
C VAL A 456 10.53 16.05 10.27
N ASP A 457 10.13 17.29 10.00
CA ASP A 457 8.83 17.65 9.44
C ASP A 457 8.95 18.29 8.03
N ILE A 458 7.83 18.39 7.30
CA ILE A 458 7.85 18.92 5.94
C ILE A 458 8.12 20.43 5.91
N GLU A 459 7.51 21.21 6.80
CA GLU A 459 7.52 22.67 6.73
C GLU A 459 8.81 23.26 7.29
N SER A 460 9.23 22.85 8.50
CA SER A 460 10.37 23.44 9.20
C SER A 460 11.72 22.77 8.90
N HIS A 461 11.72 21.48 8.56
CA HIS A 461 12.96 20.74 8.24
C HIS A 461 13.15 20.51 6.73
N VAL A 462 12.20 19.86 6.03
CA VAL A 462 12.38 19.51 4.60
C VAL A 462 12.32 20.73 3.68
N ARG A 463 11.38 21.64 3.89
CA ARG A 463 11.29 22.95 3.21
C ARG A 463 12.04 24.05 3.95
N ALA A 464 12.66 23.72 5.08
CA ALA A 464 13.51 24.58 5.90
C ALA A 464 12.93 25.99 6.17
N GLY A 465 11.61 26.05 6.38
CA GLY A 465 10.88 27.28 6.77
C GLY A 465 10.64 28.29 5.65
N ILE A 466 10.84 27.94 4.37
CA ILE A 466 10.63 28.88 3.26
C ILE A 466 9.14 29.26 3.09
N GLU A 467 8.87 30.53 2.80
CA GLU A 467 7.50 31.09 2.65
C GLU A 467 6.85 30.72 1.30
N PHE A 468 6.74 29.41 1.02
CA PHE A 468 6.24 28.87 -0.24
C PHE A 468 4.80 29.27 -0.59
N ARG A 469 4.01 29.69 0.40
CA ARG A 469 2.62 30.14 0.24
C ARG A 469 2.50 31.46 -0.53
N ASN A 470 3.60 32.20 -0.68
CA ASN A 470 3.67 33.40 -1.53
C ASN A 470 3.78 33.05 -3.02
N GLY A 471 4.08 31.79 -3.37
CA GLY A 471 4.12 31.32 -4.75
C GLY A 471 2.73 31.08 -5.36
N GLN A 472 2.66 31.05 -6.69
CA GLN A 472 1.44 30.71 -7.42
C GLN A 472 1.11 29.22 -7.27
N THR A 473 -0.12 28.91 -6.86
CA THR A 473 -0.63 27.52 -6.81
C THR A 473 -0.98 27.00 -8.21
N ILE A 474 -0.57 25.76 -8.54
CA ILE A 474 -0.92 25.08 -9.80
C ILE A 474 -2.16 24.20 -9.60
N GLU A 475 -3.18 24.44 -10.42
CA GLU A 475 -4.25 23.48 -10.65
C GLU A 475 -3.82 22.41 -11.66
N THR A 476 -4.10 21.16 -11.36
CA THR A 476 -3.69 19.98 -12.14
C THR A 476 -4.84 19.31 -12.92
N THR A 477 -6.10 19.59 -12.57
CA THR A 477 -7.29 18.86 -13.01
C THR A 477 -8.13 19.60 -14.07
N SER A 478 -7.97 20.92 -14.20
CA SER A 478 -8.68 21.74 -15.19
C SER A 478 -8.13 21.48 -16.61
N GLU A 479 -8.75 20.56 -17.35
CA GLU A 479 -8.38 20.30 -18.75
C GLU A 479 -8.86 21.43 -19.68
N SER A 480 -7.91 21.97 -20.44
CA SER A 480 -8.17 22.80 -21.61
C SER A 480 -8.72 21.93 -22.74
N VAL A 481 -10.05 21.84 -22.85
CA VAL A 481 -10.69 21.30 -24.06
C VAL A 481 -10.53 22.31 -25.18
N ASN A 482 -9.68 21.99 -26.15
CA ASN A 482 -9.60 22.72 -27.41
C ASN A 482 -10.90 22.57 -28.20
N SER A 483 -11.72 23.61 -28.22
CA SER A 483 -12.71 23.82 -29.28
C SER A 483 -12.80 25.30 -29.64
N ASN A 484 -12.30 25.65 -30.82
CA ASN A 484 -12.57 26.94 -31.44
C ASN A 484 -14.10 27.08 -31.63
N HIS A 485 -14.76 27.91 -30.82
CA HIS A 485 -15.90 28.70 -31.27
C HIS A 485 -16.06 29.95 -30.41
N SER A 486 -16.53 31.01 -31.04
CA SER A 486 -16.59 32.37 -30.53
C SER A 486 -17.66 32.57 -29.44
N ASP A 487 -17.29 33.36 -28.44
CA ASP A 487 -18.13 34.42 -27.85
C ASP A 487 -19.48 34.01 -27.23
N GLN A 488 -19.49 33.78 -25.92
CA GLN A 488 -20.37 34.52 -25.00
C GLN A 488 -20.02 34.29 -23.52
N THR A 489 -20.12 35.37 -22.73
CA THR A 489 -19.89 35.40 -21.28
C THR A 489 -20.97 34.64 -20.51
N ILE A 490 -20.59 33.60 -19.78
CA ILE A 490 -21.40 33.03 -18.68
C ILE A 490 -20.47 32.74 -17.49
N GLU A 491 -20.76 33.34 -16.34
CA GLU A 491 -20.14 32.98 -15.06
C GLU A 491 -20.63 31.59 -14.64
N THR A 492 -19.89 30.53 -14.97
CA THR A 492 -20.14 29.20 -14.43
C THR A 492 -19.49 29.04 -13.07
N THR A 493 -20.31 29.08 -12.03
CA THR A 493 -19.95 28.69 -10.66
C THR A 493 -19.31 27.31 -10.66
N SER A 494 -18.09 27.21 -10.15
CA SER A 494 -17.34 25.96 -10.05
C SER A 494 -17.96 25.04 -8.99
N GLU A 495 -18.87 24.17 -9.39
CA GLU A 495 -19.28 23.03 -8.56
C GLU A 495 -18.06 22.13 -8.30
N SER A 496 -17.67 22.02 -7.04
CA SER A 496 -16.53 21.21 -6.62
C SER A 496 -16.77 19.73 -6.92
N VAL A 497 -15.97 19.17 -7.82
CA VAL A 497 -15.79 17.72 -7.93
C VAL A 497 -15.42 17.20 -6.54
N ASN A 498 -16.10 16.16 -6.05
CA ASN A 498 -15.82 15.51 -4.75
C ASN A 498 -14.38 14.94 -4.71
N SER A 499 -13.40 15.77 -4.39
CA SER A 499 -12.01 15.38 -4.20
C SER A 499 -11.81 14.80 -2.80
N ASN A 500 -11.39 13.53 -2.73
CA ASN A 500 -11.00 12.87 -1.48
C ASN A 500 -9.71 13.42 -0.84
N TYR A 501 -9.20 14.53 -1.35
CA TYR A 501 -7.89 15.10 -1.07
C TYR A 501 -8.10 16.53 -0.56
N SER A 502 -7.39 16.91 0.50
CA SER A 502 -7.38 18.30 0.95
C SER A 502 -6.65 19.16 -0.08
N ASP A 503 -7.34 20.15 -0.62
CA ASP A 503 -6.78 21.20 -1.49
C ASP A 503 -5.73 22.09 -0.77
N GLU A 504 -5.45 21.84 0.51
CA GLU A 504 -4.55 22.59 1.37
C GLU A 504 -3.32 21.78 1.80
N PHE A 505 -2.17 22.46 1.87
CA PHE A 505 -0.94 21.91 2.45
C PHE A 505 -1.16 21.43 3.89
N THR A 506 -0.78 20.17 4.14
CA THR A 506 -0.73 19.56 5.47
C THR A 506 0.72 19.36 5.88
N ASN A 507 1.19 19.97 6.98
CA ASN A 507 2.50 19.62 7.51
C ASN A 507 2.50 18.18 8.04
N ARG A 508 3.58 17.43 7.77
CA ARG A 508 3.74 16.02 8.12
C ARG A 508 5.07 15.78 8.80
N PHE A 509 5.06 14.91 9.79
CA PHE A 509 6.20 14.51 10.61
C PHE A 509 6.62 13.10 10.17
N HIS A 510 7.92 12.89 10.00
CA HIS A 510 8.50 11.57 9.69
C HIS A 510 8.54 10.76 10.98
N ARG A 511 7.68 9.76 11.09
CA ARG A 511 7.58 8.86 12.24
C ARG A 511 8.12 7.48 11.91
N ARG A 512 8.82 6.89 12.87
CA ARG A 512 9.38 5.54 12.80
C ARG A 512 8.79 4.68 13.92
N LEU A 513 8.30 3.50 13.56
CA LEU A 513 7.74 2.50 14.46
C LEU A 513 8.46 1.16 14.25
N ILE A 514 8.84 0.50 15.34
CA ILE A 514 9.51 -0.79 15.34
C ILE A 514 8.58 -1.83 15.98
N LEU A 515 8.32 -2.93 15.25
CA LEU A 515 7.48 -4.05 15.68
C LEU A 515 8.32 -5.32 15.84
N LYS A 516 7.97 -6.14 16.84
CA LYS A 516 8.61 -7.44 17.12
C LYS A 516 8.12 -8.58 16.22
N ASP A 517 6.90 -8.46 15.71
CA ASP A 517 6.24 -9.54 14.97
C ASP A 517 6.36 -9.30 13.46
N VAL A 518 7.19 -10.12 12.80
CA VAL A 518 7.27 -10.21 11.34
C VAL A 518 6.30 -11.30 10.89
N GLY A 519 5.44 -10.98 9.92
CA GLY A 519 4.47 -11.90 9.34
C GLY A 519 4.36 -11.73 7.84
N GLU A 520 3.61 -12.63 7.22
CA GLU A 520 3.24 -12.57 5.81
C GLU A 520 1.79 -12.09 5.65
N PRO A 521 1.41 -11.34 4.60
CA PRO A 521 0.02 -10.95 4.41
C PRO A 521 -0.91 -12.15 4.18
N ILE A 522 -2.13 -12.08 4.72
CA ILE A 522 -3.09 -13.19 4.77
C ILE A 522 -3.39 -13.85 3.41
N TRP A 523 -3.27 -13.14 2.29
CA TRP A 523 -3.49 -13.70 0.95
C TRP A 523 -2.43 -14.72 0.50
N LYS A 524 -1.35 -14.91 1.28
CA LYS A 524 -0.31 -15.93 1.04
C LYS A 524 -0.66 -17.32 1.61
N VAL A 525 -1.81 -17.49 2.27
CA VAL A 525 -2.28 -18.82 2.70
C VAL A 525 -2.41 -19.79 1.51
N ASP A 526 -2.05 -21.04 1.77
CA ASP A 526 -1.99 -22.13 0.79
C ASP A 526 -3.28 -22.94 0.68
N SER A 527 -4.24 -22.72 1.58
CA SER A 527 -5.41 -23.60 1.73
C SER A 527 -6.62 -22.91 2.39
N PRO A 528 -7.86 -23.36 2.07
CA PRO A 528 -9.10 -22.88 2.69
C PRO A 528 -9.10 -22.94 4.23
N VAL A 529 -8.52 -23.99 4.82
CA VAL A 529 -8.44 -24.14 6.28
C VAL A 529 -7.57 -23.03 6.88
N ARG A 530 -6.37 -22.80 6.32
CA ARG A 530 -5.47 -21.73 6.79
C ARG A 530 -6.05 -20.34 6.62
N LEU A 531 -6.83 -20.08 5.56
CA LEU A 531 -7.54 -18.82 5.38
C LEU A 531 -8.55 -18.57 6.52
N LEU A 532 -9.36 -19.59 6.85
CA LEU A 532 -10.36 -19.48 7.91
C LEU A 532 -9.73 -19.40 9.30
N GLU A 533 -8.68 -20.19 9.59
CA GLU A 533 -7.87 -20.08 10.82
C GLU A 533 -7.28 -18.68 10.98
N ALA A 534 -6.75 -18.10 9.89
CA ALA A 534 -6.15 -16.78 9.90
C ALA A 534 -7.18 -15.68 10.18
N LEU A 535 -8.34 -15.74 9.50
CA LEU A 535 -9.47 -14.82 9.74
C LEU A 535 -10.00 -14.94 11.17
N GLU A 536 -10.17 -16.15 11.69
CA GLU A 536 -10.62 -16.39 13.07
C GLU A 536 -9.68 -15.73 14.09
N GLY A 537 -8.37 -15.91 13.95
CA GLY A 537 -7.38 -15.24 14.82
C GLY A 537 -7.44 -13.72 14.70
N CYS A 538 -7.52 -13.16 13.50
CA CYS A 538 -7.61 -11.72 13.31
C CYS A 538 -8.93 -11.12 13.87
N ILE A 539 -10.06 -11.83 13.77
CA ILE A 539 -11.34 -11.42 14.36
C ILE A 539 -11.27 -11.49 15.89
N LYS A 540 -10.64 -12.52 16.47
CA LYS A 540 -10.35 -12.56 17.92
C LYS A 540 -9.46 -11.41 18.38
N GLY A 541 -8.47 -11.02 17.57
CA GLY A 541 -7.64 -9.83 17.80
C GLY A 541 -8.44 -8.55 17.78
N HIS A 542 -9.34 -8.40 16.80
CA HIS A 542 -10.26 -7.27 16.69
C HIS A 542 -11.24 -7.18 17.87
N GLN A 543 -11.85 -8.30 18.29
CA GLN A 543 -12.70 -8.37 19.49
C GLN A 543 -11.92 -7.98 20.76
N ALA A 544 -10.68 -8.47 20.91
CA ALA A 544 -9.84 -8.16 22.06
C ALA A 544 -9.34 -6.69 22.06
N LEU A 545 -9.09 -6.12 20.88
CA LEU A 545 -8.80 -4.69 20.70
C LEU A 545 -10.01 -3.81 21.05
N LEU A 546 -11.21 -4.22 20.65
CA LEU A 546 -12.46 -3.54 21.00
C LEU A 546 -12.69 -3.53 22.52
N ARG A 547 -12.53 -4.68 23.18
CA ARG A 547 -12.57 -4.80 24.65
C ARG A 547 -11.46 -4.00 25.34
N ALA A 548 -10.32 -3.78 24.69
CA ALA A 548 -9.23 -2.94 25.20
C ALA A 548 -9.52 -1.44 25.11
N GLY A 549 -10.62 -1.05 24.44
CA GLY A 549 -11.08 0.33 24.28
C GLY A 549 -10.76 0.96 22.93
N TYR A 550 -10.54 0.18 21.86
CA TYR A 550 -10.15 0.70 20.54
C TYR A 550 -10.91 0.08 19.37
N LEU A 551 -11.28 0.90 18.38
CA LEU A 551 -11.83 0.47 17.09
C LEU A 551 -10.77 0.62 15.98
N HIS A 552 -10.60 -0.38 15.12
CA HIS A 552 -9.49 -0.49 14.15
C HIS A 552 -9.66 0.40 12.91
N ARG A 553 -10.84 0.39 12.29
CA ARG A 553 -11.27 1.20 11.15
C ARG A 553 -10.60 1.01 9.78
N ASP A 554 -9.51 0.26 9.65
CA ASP A 554 -8.95 -0.12 8.34
C ASP A 554 -8.61 -1.60 8.24
N ILE A 555 -9.62 -2.46 8.45
CA ILE A 555 -9.53 -3.89 8.14
C ILE A 555 -9.38 -4.06 6.64
N SER A 556 -8.24 -4.61 6.20
CA SER A 556 -7.89 -4.79 4.80
C SER A 556 -6.98 -6.00 4.62
N ILE A 557 -6.89 -6.54 3.40
CA ILE A 557 -6.00 -7.68 3.10
C ILE A 557 -4.54 -7.42 3.50
N SER A 558 -4.10 -6.16 3.54
CA SER A 558 -2.72 -5.75 3.86
C SER A 558 -2.45 -5.61 5.36
N ASN A 559 -3.50 -5.53 6.17
CA ASN A 559 -3.41 -5.31 7.62
C ASN A 559 -3.68 -6.59 8.43
N LEU A 560 -4.00 -7.70 7.74
CA LEU A 560 -4.14 -9.03 8.32
C LEU A 560 -2.90 -9.86 7.97
N MET A 561 -2.19 -10.31 9.00
CA MET A 561 -0.94 -11.05 8.87
C MET A 561 -1.10 -12.50 9.33
N ILE A 562 -0.33 -13.40 8.73
CA ILE A 562 -0.13 -14.79 9.16
C ILE A 562 1.32 -14.98 9.62
N ASN A 563 1.52 -15.85 10.60
CA ASN A 563 2.82 -16.24 11.11
C ASN A 563 2.92 -17.77 11.20
N TYR A 564 4.02 -18.32 10.72
CA TYR A 564 4.33 -19.75 10.81
C TYR A 564 5.19 -20.11 12.03
N GLN A 565 5.59 -19.11 12.84
CA GLN A 565 6.26 -19.32 14.12
C GLN A 565 5.31 -19.92 15.17
N ASN A 566 5.90 -20.60 16.17
CA ASN A 566 5.16 -21.30 17.23
C ASN A 566 4.61 -20.37 18.36
N ASP A 567 4.07 -19.20 18.05
CA ASP A 567 3.23 -18.43 18.98
C ASP A 567 1.75 -18.73 18.67
N PRO A 568 1.03 -19.54 19.48
CA PRO A 568 -0.38 -19.84 19.23
C PRO A 568 -1.28 -18.61 19.26
N ASN A 569 -0.89 -17.55 19.99
CA ASN A 569 -1.65 -16.30 20.08
C ASN A 569 -1.35 -15.34 18.91
N ARG A 570 -0.41 -15.67 18.02
CA ARG A 570 0.00 -14.82 16.88
C ARG A 570 0.21 -15.58 15.56
N LYS A 571 -0.35 -16.79 15.43
CA LYS A 571 -0.46 -17.51 14.14
C LYS A 571 -1.12 -16.69 13.04
N SER A 572 -2.03 -15.80 13.43
CA SER A 572 -2.42 -14.62 12.65
C SER A 572 -2.58 -13.43 13.59
N PHE A 573 -2.41 -12.23 13.07
CA PHE A 573 -2.48 -10.99 13.84
C PHE A 573 -2.80 -9.76 12.98
N LEU A 574 -3.34 -8.71 13.61
CA LEU A 574 -3.58 -7.41 12.98
C LEU A 574 -2.38 -6.45 13.14
N ILE A 575 -2.23 -5.57 12.15
CA ILE A 575 -1.29 -4.44 12.10
C ILE A 575 -1.98 -3.15 11.62
N ASP A 576 -1.25 -2.03 11.67
CA ASP A 576 -1.66 -0.68 11.23
C ASP A 576 -2.78 -0.03 12.07
N LEU A 577 -2.42 0.50 13.23
CA LEU A 577 -3.33 1.28 14.09
C LEU A 577 -3.30 2.80 13.79
N ASP A 578 -2.70 3.24 12.67
CA ASP A 578 -2.58 4.66 12.23
C ASP A 578 -3.91 5.43 12.13
N VAL A 579 -5.03 4.71 12.12
CA VAL A 579 -6.39 5.24 12.02
C VAL A 579 -7.34 4.68 13.07
N ALA A 580 -6.84 3.94 14.07
CA ALA A 580 -7.65 3.49 15.19
C ALA A 580 -8.14 4.67 16.05
N ILE A 581 -9.24 4.48 16.78
CA ILE A 581 -9.79 5.46 17.74
C ILE A 581 -10.19 4.81 19.06
N PRO A 582 -10.25 5.57 20.16
CA PRO A 582 -10.93 5.14 21.37
C PRO A 582 -12.38 4.72 21.09
N TYR A 583 -12.82 3.66 21.75
CA TYR A 583 -14.16 3.09 21.64
C TYR A 583 -14.72 2.75 23.04
N PRO A 584 -15.99 3.06 23.35
CA PRO A 584 -16.98 3.74 22.51
C PRO A 584 -16.64 5.22 22.29
N THR A 585 -16.86 5.69 21.07
CA THR A 585 -16.52 7.05 20.64
C THR A 585 -17.53 8.07 21.16
N SER A 586 -17.08 9.23 21.67
CA SER A 586 -17.96 10.39 21.79
C SER A 586 -18.37 10.86 20.38
N ASN A 587 -19.68 11.02 20.13
CA ASN A 587 -20.27 11.11 18.78
C ASN A 587 -19.48 11.95 17.75
N ASP A 588 -18.91 13.08 18.14
CA ASP A 588 -18.22 14.02 17.24
C ASP A 588 -17.01 13.43 16.49
N GLN A 589 -16.30 12.43 17.04
CA GLN A 589 -15.14 11.82 16.37
C GLN A 589 -15.50 10.68 15.40
N ALA A 590 -16.70 10.11 15.50
CA ALA A 590 -17.13 8.98 14.66
C ALA A 590 -17.58 9.42 13.25
N HIS A 591 -17.96 10.69 13.10
CA HIS A 591 -18.53 11.25 11.86
C HIS A 591 -17.53 12.03 10.98
N SER A 592 -16.34 12.37 11.48
CA SER A 592 -15.55 13.47 10.90
C SER A 592 -14.64 13.14 9.71
N VAL A 593 -14.28 11.87 9.46
CA VAL A 593 -13.43 11.46 8.32
C VAL A 593 -13.80 10.07 7.82
N ARG A 594 -13.95 9.89 6.50
CA ARG A 594 -14.13 8.55 5.92
C ARG A 594 -12.78 7.83 5.88
N ILE A 595 -12.73 6.69 6.58
CA ILE A 595 -11.52 5.88 6.79
C ILE A 595 -11.82 4.44 6.40
N GLY A 596 -10.82 3.75 5.89
CA GLY A 596 -10.88 2.38 5.41
C GLY A 596 -10.45 2.26 3.95
N THR A 597 -10.04 1.06 3.57
CA THR A 597 -9.72 0.70 2.20
C THR A 597 -11.02 0.53 1.39
N LYS A 598 -11.25 1.35 0.35
CA LYS A 598 -12.54 1.50 -0.36
C LYS A 598 -13.25 0.19 -0.72
N VAL A 599 -12.52 -0.80 -1.23
CA VAL A 599 -13.10 -2.10 -1.64
C VAL A 599 -13.60 -2.94 -0.46
N PHE A 600 -13.09 -2.70 0.75
CA PHE A 600 -13.48 -3.39 1.98
C PHE A 600 -14.49 -2.61 2.82
N MET A 601 -14.61 -1.28 2.64
CA MET A 601 -15.60 -0.44 3.36
C MET A 601 -17.01 -1.04 3.37
N SER A 602 -17.67 -0.98 4.53
CA SER A 602 -19.03 -1.46 4.72
C SER A 602 -20.07 -0.71 3.87
N ILE A 603 -21.23 -1.31 3.64
CA ILE A 603 -22.38 -0.64 2.99
C ILE A 603 -22.75 0.65 3.71
N ASN A 604 -22.67 0.66 5.05
CA ASN A 604 -22.98 1.83 5.88
C ASN A 604 -21.98 2.99 5.69
N LEU A 605 -20.67 2.68 5.64
CA LEU A 605 -19.61 3.67 5.40
C LEU A 605 -19.61 4.23 3.97
N LEU A 606 -20.04 3.41 3.00
CA LEU A 606 -20.28 3.87 1.64
C LEU A 606 -21.49 4.82 1.58
N ALA A 607 -22.57 4.48 2.30
CA ALA A 607 -23.81 5.25 2.38
C ALA A 607 -23.71 6.58 3.15
N GLN A 608 -22.72 6.75 4.05
CA GLN A 608 -22.50 7.96 4.87
C GLN A 608 -23.61 8.26 5.89
N ILE A 609 -24.41 7.26 6.26
CA ILE A 609 -25.56 7.44 7.17
C ILE A 609 -25.12 7.40 8.65
N HIS A 610 -24.08 6.61 8.95
CA HIS A 610 -23.63 6.33 10.32
C HIS A 610 -22.12 6.54 10.46
N GLY A 611 -21.68 6.84 11.69
CA GLY A 611 -20.25 6.77 12.05
C GLY A 611 -19.73 5.34 12.07
N HIS A 612 -18.41 5.19 11.94
CA HIS A 612 -17.73 3.89 11.91
C HIS A 612 -17.90 3.15 13.25
N ASN A 613 -18.34 1.89 13.20
CA ASN A 613 -18.57 1.00 14.34
C ASN A 613 -17.89 -0.37 14.14
N PHE A 614 -17.80 -1.21 15.18
CA PHE A 614 -17.18 -2.55 15.09
C PHE A 614 -17.83 -3.45 14.01
N VAL A 615 -19.13 -3.28 13.77
CA VAL A 615 -19.87 -3.99 12.72
C VAL A 615 -19.36 -3.64 11.31
N ASP A 616 -18.84 -2.44 11.09
CA ASP A 616 -18.23 -2.06 9.80
C ASP A 616 -16.88 -2.75 9.56
N ASP A 617 -16.09 -2.92 10.62
CA ASP A 617 -14.85 -3.71 10.58
C ASP A 617 -15.16 -5.21 10.36
N LEU A 618 -16.24 -5.74 10.96
CA LEU A 618 -16.72 -7.10 10.71
C LEU A 618 -17.22 -7.32 9.27
N GLU A 619 -17.96 -6.35 8.70
CA GLU A 619 -18.32 -6.40 7.27
C GLU A 619 -17.06 -6.33 6.38
N SER A 620 -16.03 -5.59 6.81
CA SER A 620 -14.74 -5.54 6.12
C SER A 620 -14.00 -6.89 6.14
N PHE A 621 -14.07 -7.66 7.24
CA PHE A 621 -13.56 -9.04 7.27
C PHE A 621 -14.27 -9.95 6.26
N PHE A 622 -15.59 -9.82 6.09
CA PHE A 622 -16.32 -10.54 5.03
C PHE A 622 -15.79 -10.15 3.64
N TRP A 623 -15.65 -8.86 3.33
CA TRP A 623 -15.13 -8.43 2.02
C TRP A 623 -13.67 -8.85 1.78
N VAL A 624 -12.85 -8.94 2.84
CA VAL A 624 -11.49 -9.49 2.78
C VAL A 624 -11.50 -10.98 2.41
N LEU A 625 -12.36 -11.80 3.03
CA LEU A 625 -12.54 -13.21 2.69
C LEU A 625 -12.92 -13.37 1.20
N ILE A 626 -13.96 -12.65 0.76
CA ILE A 626 -14.43 -12.67 -0.63
C ILE A 626 -13.34 -12.28 -1.63
N TRP A 627 -12.58 -11.22 -1.32
CA TRP A 627 -11.51 -10.73 -2.19
C TRP A 627 -10.38 -11.76 -2.34
N ILE A 628 -9.99 -12.43 -1.25
CA ILE A 628 -8.98 -13.49 -1.29
C ILE A 628 -9.49 -14.66 -2.13
N CYS A 629 -10.72 -15.14 -1.88
CA CYS A 629 -11.27 -16.29 -2.60
C CYS A 629 -11.46 -16.08 -4.11
N ILE A 630 -11.60 -14.84 -4.58
CA ILE A 630 -11.81 -14.50 -6.00
C ILE A 630 -10.51 -14.10 -6.71
N HIS A 631 -9.52 -13.56 -6.00
CA HIS A 631 -8.31 -13.00 -6.61
C HIS A 631 -7.01 -13.75 -6.30
N TYR A 632 -7.04 -14.72 -5.39
CA TYR A 632 -5.88 -15.52 -5.00
C TYR A 632 -6.17 -17.02 -5.14
N PRO A 633 -5.17 -17.85 -5.51
CA PRO A 633 -3.83 -17.47 -6.00
C PRO A 633 -3.89 -16.64 -7.28
N LYS A 634 -2.98 -15.67 -7.46
CA LYS A 634 -3.08 -14.67 -8.56
C LYS A 634 -3.11 -15.29 -9.96
N GLY A 635 -2.50 -16.47 -10.15
CA GLY A 635 -2.51 -17.20 -11.43
C GLY A 635 -3.88 -17.76 -11.82
N ASP A 636 -4.74 -18.06 -10.84
CA ASP A 636 -6.07 -18.67 -11.05
C ASP A 636 -7.19 -17.61 -11.15
N ARG A 637 -6.83 -16.32 -11.07
CA ARG A 637 -7.77 -15.19 -11.07
C ARG A 637 -8.54 -15.13 -12.39
N THR A 638 -9.83 -15.40 -12.33
CA THR A 638 -10.74 -15.07 -13.43
C THR A 638 -10.93 -13.55 -13.52
N ARG A 639 -11.12 -13.01 -14.73
CA ARG A 639 -11.49 -11.58 -14.90
C ARG A 639 -12.91 -11.37 -14.39
N SER A 640 -13.06 -10.87 -13.17
CA SER A 640 -14.36 -10.58 -12.56
C SER A 640 -14.64 -9.07 -12.52
N ASN A 641 -15.91 -8.68 -12.62
CA ASN A 641 -16.31 -7.26 -12.56
C ASN A 641 -15.98 -6.59 -11.20
N LEU A 642 -15.66 -7.39 -10.18
CA LEU A 642 -15.28 -6.94 -8.83
C LEU A 642 -13.91 -6.24 -8.81
N THR A 643 -13.04 -6.48 -9.82
CA THR A 643 -11.76 -5.76 -9.94
C THR A 643 -11.96 -4.25 -10.12
N GLY A 644 -13.09 -3.84 -10.71
CA GLY A 644 -13.45 -2.43 -10.92
C GLY A 644 -13.99 -1.72 -9.67
N TRP A 645 -14.09 -2.37 -8.51
CA TRP A 645 -14.60 -1.72 -7.28
C TRP A 645 -13.76 -0.51 -6.82
N ASN A 646 -12.47 -0.49 -7.16
CA ASN A 646 -11.62 0.68 -6.97
C ASN A 646 -12.11 1.91 -7.77
N GLU A 647 -12.69 1.70 -8.95
CA GLU A 647 -13.08 2.72 -9.92
C GLU A 647 -14.55 3.14 -9.80
N MET A 648 -15.44 2.23 -9.39
CA MET A 648 -16.87 2.50 -9.17
C MET A 648 -17.10 3.67 -8.21
N ASP A 649 -18.08 4.53 -8.47
CA ASP A 649 -18.49 5.52 -7.48
C ASP A 649 -19.08 4.85 -6.22
N LEU A 650 -19.13 5.60 -5.12
CA LEU A 650 -19.49 5.09 -3.80
C LEU A 650 -20.94 4.58 -3.74
N GLU A 651 -21.84 5.19 -4.51
CA GLU A 651 -23.27 4.84 -4.54
C GLU A 651 -23.48 3.55 -5.34
N THR A 652 -22.85 3.44 -6.51
CA THR A 652 -22.82 2.20 -7.31
C THR A 652 -22.20 1.04 -6.51
N LEU A 653 -21.08 1.27 -5.81
CA LEU A 653 -20.43 0.24 -5.00
C LEU A 653 -21.30 -0.18 -3.80
N LYS A 654 -21.99 0.75 -3.14
CA LYS A 654 -22.94 0.47 -2.05
C LYS A 654 -24.05 -0.47 -2.50
N HIS A 655 -24.73 -0.15 -3.60
CA HIS A 655 -25.81 -0.99 -4.14
C HIS A 655 -25.29 -2.36 -4.58
N THR A 656 -24.17 -2.39 -5.31
CA THR A 656 -23.51 -3.65 -5.73
C THR A 656 -23.21 -4.56 -4.53
N LYS A 657 -22.69 -4.01 -3.42
CA LYS A 657 -22.43 -4.78 -2.20
C LYS A 657 -23.69 -5.31 -1.53
N ARG A 658 -24.75 -4.50 -1.45
CA ARG A 658 -26.05 -4.92 -0.90
C ARG A 658 -26.65 -6.09 -1.69
N ASP A 659 -26.65 -5.98 -3.02
CA ASP A 659 -27.18 -7.03 -3.90
C ASP A 659 -26.41 -8.36 -3.73
N LEU A 660 -25.08 -8.27 -3.55
CA LEU A 660 -24.21 -9.44 -3.38
C LEU A 660 -24.27 -10.07 -1.97
N LEU A 661 -24.59 -9.31 -0.92
CA LEU A 661 -24.93 -9.89 0.39
C LEU A 661 -26.27 -10.65 0.34
N ALA A 662 -27.25 -10.14 -0.42
CA ALA A 662 -28.52 -10.83 -0.64
C ALA A 662 -28.39 -12.08 -1.53
N HIS A 663 -27.40 -12.11 -2.44
CA HIS A 663 -27.18 -13.20 -3.41
C HIS A 663 -25.74 -13.74 -3.38
N PRO A 664 -25.28 -14.36 -2.27
CA PRO A 664 -23.88 -14.76 -2.09
C PRO A 664 -23.39 -15.81 -3.10
N ASN A 665 -24.30 -16.56 -3.74
CA ASN A 665 -23.99 -17.45 -4.88
C ASN A 665 -23.18 -16.73 -5.97
N GLU A 666 -23.52 -15.46 -6.25
CA GLU A 666 -22.83 -14.66 -7.26
C GLU A 666 -21.37 -14.36 -6.90
N LEU A 667 -21.00 -14.42 -5.62
CA LEU A 667 -19.63 -14.29 -5.16
C LEU A 667 -18.90 -15.63 -5.29
N THR A 668 -19.52 -16.70 -4.78
CA THR A 668 -18.91 -18.04 -4.71
C THR A 668 -18.69 -18.66 -6.08
N ASP A 669 -19.55 -18.37 -7.07
CA ASP A 669 -19.37 -18.81 -8.45
C ASP A 669 -18.07 -18.28 -9.09
N LYS A 670 -17.57 -17.15 -8.58
CA LYS A 670 -16.36 -16.44 -9.08
C LYS A 670 -15.09 -16.86 -8.34
N PHE A 671 -15.17 -17.78 -7.37
CA PHE A 671 -14.00 -18.25 -6.60
C PHE A 671 -12.98 -18.94 -7.49
N THR A 672 -11.69 -18.81 -7.14
CA THR A 672 -10.60 -19.56 -7.78
C THR A 672 -10.68 -21.05 -7.43
N GLN A 673 -9.96 -21.90 -8.17
CA GLN A 673 -10.06 -23.36 -8.01
C GLN A 673 -9.74 -23.83 -6.58
N LEU A 674 -8.83 -23.15 -5.88
CA LEU A 674 -8.49 -23.44 -4.48
C LEU A 674 -9.68 -23.30 -3.52
N TYR A 675 -10.63 -22.41 -3.82
CA TYR A 675 -11.73 -22.03 -2.93
C TYR A 675 -13.12 -22.43 -3.44
N LYS A 676 -13.26 -22.83 -4.70
CA LYS A 676 -14.56 -23.11 -5.34
C LYS A 676 -15.18 -24.47 -4.98
N GLU A 677 -14.36 -25.51 -4.88
CA GLU A 677 -14.81 -26.89 -4.56
C GLU A 677 -15.20 -27.14 -3.07
N PRO A 678 -14.55 -26.54 -2.06
CA PRO A 678 -14.82 -26.88 -0.65
C PRO A 678 -16.18 -26.37 -0.15
N LYS A 679 -17.21 -27.23 -0.20
CA LYS A 679 -18.58 -26.95 0.26
C LYS A 679 -18.69 -26.32 1.67
N PRO A 680 -17.86 -26.68 2.68
CA PRO A 680 -17.94 -26.02 3.98
C PRO A 680 -17.56 -24.53 3.92
N LEU A 681 -16.61 -24.14 3.06
CA LEU A 681 -16.25 -22.73 2.85
C LEU A 681 -17.39 -21.96 2.18
N ILE A 682 -18.01 -22.53 1.14
CA ILE A 682 -19.18 -21.94 0.47
C ILE A 682 -20.32 -21.71 1.47
N THR A 683 -20.59 -22.70 2.34
CA THR A 683 -21.59 -22.61 3.41
C THR A 683 -21.24 -21.50 4.41
N CYS A 684 -19.97 -21.40 4.82
CA CYS A 684 -19.49 -20.34 5.71
C CYS A 684 -19.73 -18.94 5.13
N VAL A 685 -19.45 -18.76 3.84
CA VAL A 685 -19.66 -17.49 3.13
C VAL A 685 -21.14 -17.12 3.10
N HIS A 686 -22.03 -18.08 2.89
CA HIS A 686 -23.48 -17.82 2.85
C HIS A 686 -24.04 -17.42 4.22
N GLU A 687 -23.65 -18.11 5.30
CA GLU A 687 -24.11 -17.74 6.64
C GLU A 687 -23.49 -16.40 7.09
N PHE A 688 -22.23 -16.11 6.76
CA PHE A 688 -21.63 -14.80 7.06
C PHE A 688 -22.32 -13.67 6.29
N ALA A 689 -22.61 -13.87 5.00
CA ALA A 689 -23.36 -12.90 4.18
C ALA A 689 -24.76 -12.63 4.74
N LYS A 690 -25.44 -13.68 5.24
CA LYS A 690 -26.76 -13.61 5.86
C LYS A 690 -26.77 -12.86 7.20
N ILE A 691 -25.72 -13.01 8.02
CA ILE A 691 -25.55 -12.22 9.25
C ILE A 691 -25.32 -10.74 8.89
N MET A 692 -24.36 -10.44 8.02
CA MET A 692 -24.04 -9.07 7.60
C MET A 692 -25.16 -8.38 6.81
N GLY A 693 -25.99 -9.16 6.11
CA GLY A 693 -27.14 -8.67 5.34
C GLY A 693 -28.42 -8.44 6.15
N HIS A 694 -28.41 -8.67 7.47
CA HIS A 694 -29.58 -8.45 8.32
C HIS A 694 -29.76 -6.96 8.65
N ASP A 695 -30.97 -6.42 8.44
CA ASP A 695 -31.25 -4.96 8.57
C ASP A 695 -30.85 -4.37 9.94
N TYR A 696 -30.93 -5.17 11.01
CA TYR A 696 -30.68 -4.77 12.39
C TYR A 696 -29.31 -5.22 12.93
N VAL A 697 -28.39 -5.70 12.09
CA VAL A 697 -27.06 -6.20 12.53
C VAL A 697 -26.23 -5.18 13.33
N ARG A 698 -26.49 -3.86 13.15
CA ARG A 698 -25.86 -2.79 13.94
C ARG A 698 -26.40 -2.64 15.37
N GLU A 699 -27.55 -3.23 15.66
CA GLU A 699 -28.21 -3.21 16.97
C GLU A 699 -27.85 -4.45 17.82
N GLU A 700 -27.14 -5.42 17.24
CA GLU A 700 -26.69 -6.61 17.97
C GLU A 700 -25.57 -6.31 18.98
N GLU A 701 -25.67 -6.93 20.15
CA GLU A 701 -24.63 -6.89 21.18
C GLU A 701 -23.32 -7.47 20.64
N SER A 702 -22.23 -6.72 20.82
CA SER A 702 -20.95 -7.03 20.16
C SER A 702 -20.48 -8.47 20.39
N GLU A 703 -20.53 -8.94 21.63
CA GLU A 703 -20.13 -10.30 22.00
C GLU A 703 -20.94 -11.38 21.26
N THR A 704 -22.25 -11.16 21.10
CA THR A 704 -23.12 -12.11 20.39
C THR A 704 -22.77 -12.16 18.90
N LEU A 705 -22.49 -11.01 18.27
CA LEU A 705 -22.14 -10.95 16.86
C LEU A 705 -20.76 -11.56 16.58
N TYR A 706 -19.76 -11.33 17.43
CA TYR A 706 -18.45 -12.00 17.32
C TYR A 706 -18.58 -13.51 17.46
N ASP A 707 -19.31 -14.00 18.46
CA ASP A 707 -19.46 -15.44 18.71
C ASP A 707 -20.16 -16.14 17.53
N GLN A 708 -21.19 -15.54 16.94
CA GLN A 708 -21.84 -16.06 15.72
C GLN A 708 -20.84 -16.21 14.55
N ILE A 709 -20.03 -15.18 14.27
CA ILE A 709 -19.08 -15.17 13.17
C ILE A 709 -17.92 -16.16 13.41
N LEU A 710 -17.44 -16.26 14.65
CA LEU A 710 -16.39 -17.19 15.02
C LEU A 710 -16.87 -18.66 14.94
N ASP A 711 -18.10 -18.96 15.36
CA ASP A 711 -18.67 -20.31 15.28
C ASP A 711 -18.78 -20.80 13.82
N ILE A 712 -19.30 -19.98 12.90
CA ILE A 712 -19.39 -20.40 11.47
C ILE A 712 -18.02 -20.66 10.85
N LEU A 713 -16.99 -19.88 11.20
CA LEU A 713 -15.60 -20.10 10.75
C LEU A 713 -15.05 -21.41 11.31
N GLN A 714 -15.22 -21.66 12.61
CA GLN A 714 -14.75 -22.87 13.29
C GLN A 714 -15.45 -24.14 12.78
N GLN A 715 -16.77 -24.09 12.55
CA GLN A 715 -17.52 -25.20 11.98
C GLN A 715 -17.05 -25.54 10.56
N ALA A 716 -16.76 -24.52 9.74
CA ALA A 716 -16.25 -24.72 8.39
C ALA A 716 -14.84 -25.33 8.41
N GLN A 717 -13.92 -24.81 9.24
CA GLN A 717 -12.58 -25.40 9.43
C GLN A 717 -12.66 -26.88 9.84
N LYS A 718 -13.48 -27.21 10.85
CA LYS A 718 -13.63 -28.59 11.33
C LYS A 718 -14.06 -29.55 10.22
N LYS A 719 -15.09 -29.18 9.45
CA LYS A 719 -15.60 -29.99 8.32
C LYS A 719 -14.54 -30.18 7.23
N LEU A 720 -13.80 -29.13 6.87
CA LEU A 720 -12.71 -29.21 5.89
C LEU A 720 -11.58 -30.14 6.35
N ILE A 721 -11.20 -30.09 7.63
CA ILE A 721 -10.18 -30.97 8.21
C ILE A 721 -10.65 -32.43 8.22
N GLU A 722 -11.94 -32.68 8.48
CA GLU A 722 -12.55 -34.01 8.41
C GLU A 722 -12.59 -34.55 6.96
N GLU A 723 -12.98 -33.73 5.98
CA GLU A 723 -12.94 -34.07 4.55
C GLU A 723 -11.52 -34.37 4.07
N GLN A 724 -10.52 -33.56 4.44
CA GLN A 724 -9.11 -33.80 4.11
C GLN A 724 -8.59 -35.12 4.71
N LYS A 725 -8.92 -35.43 5.97
CA LYS A 725 -8.56 -36.70 6.61
C LYS A 725 -9.19 -37.90 5.90
N LEU A 726 -10.46 -37.80 5.50
CA LEU A 726 -11.17 -38.85 4.79
C LEU A 726 -10.56 -39.10 3.39
N ASN A 727 -10.27 -38.03 2.64
CA ASN A 727 -9.63 -38.13 1.32
C ASN A 727 -8.22 -38.74 1.43
N ASN A 728 -7.41 -38.33 2.40
CA ASN A 728 -6.09 -38.91 2.66
C ASN A 728 -6.19 -40.40 3.06
N HIS A 729 -7.22 -40.80 3.81
CA HIS A 729 -7.46 -42.21 4.14
C HIS A 729 -7.88 -43.01 2.91
N LYS A 730 -8.74 -42.45 2.05
CA LYS A 730 -9.18 -43.08 0.79
C LYS A 730 -8.00 -43.32 -0.15
N PHE A 731 -7.17 -42.29 -0.35
CA PHE A 731 -5.96 -42.38 -1.17
C PHE A 731 -4.98 -43.46 -0.67
N ARG A 732 -4.80 -43.57 0.66
CA ARG A 732 -3.98 -44.64 1.27
C ARG A 732 -4.57 -46.04 1.11
N LEU A 733 -5.90 -46.18 1.08
CA LEU A 733 -6.56 -47.46 0.77
C LEU A 733 -6.42 -47.81 -0.71
N GLU A 734 -6.51 -46.83 -1.61
CA GLU A 734 -6.36 -47.03 -3.06
C GLU A 734 -4.92 -47.45 -3.42
N GLN A 735 -3.91 -46.78 -2.88
CA GLN A 735 -2.50 -47.23 -3.04
C GLN A 735 -2.22 -48.58 -2.36
N GLY A 736 -2.87 -48.88 -1.24
CA GLY A 736 -2.78 -50.19 -0.60
C GLY A 736 -3.42 -51.32 -1.42
N ALA A 737 -4.51 -51.03 -2.14
CA ALA A 737 -5.19 -51.98 -3.01
C ALA A 737 -4.40 -52.25 -4.30
N GLU A 738 -3.74 -51.23 -4.89
CA GLU A 738 -2.83 -51.43 -6.02
C GLU A 738 -1.60 -52.27 -5.64
N GLY A 739 -1.05 -52.08 -4.43
CA GLY A 739 0.03 -52.92 -3.91
C GLY A 739 -0.38 -54.40 -3.72
N ALA A 740 -1.61 -54.65 -3.28
CA ALA A 740 -2.16 -56.00 -3.11
C ALA A 740 -2.58 -56.68 -4.43
N ALA A 741 -2.72 -55.93 -5.53
CA ALA A 741 -3.07 -56.46 -6.84
C ALA A 741 -1.85 -56.95 -7.67
N VAL A 742 -0.62 -56.64 -7.22
CA VAL A 742 0.63 -57.03 -7.91
C VAL A 742 1.21 -58.35 -7.37
N ASP A 743 0.94 -58.71 -6.10
CA ASP A 743 1.39 -59.97 -5.50
C ASP A 743 0.40 -61.11 -5.78
N GLY A 744 0.14 -61.33 -7.07
CA GLY A 744 -0.93 -62.17 -7.61
C GLY A 744 -0.49 -63.43 -8.34
N THR A 745 0.79 -63.80 -8.29
CA THR A 745 1.30 -65.08 -8.80
C THR A 745 2.50 -65.58 -8.01
N ASP A 746 2.30 -66.55 -7.12
CA ASP A 746 3.05 -67.80 -7.26
C ASP A 746 2.39 -68.99 -6.56
N SER A 747 2.53 -70.16 -7.17
CA SER A 747 1.88 -71.40 -6.74
C SER A 747 2.92 -72.38 -6.21
N ALA A 748 2.83 -72.73 -4.93
CA ALA A 748 3.59 -73.83 -4.34
C ALA A 748 2.66 -74.68 -3.45
N SER A 749 2.45 -75.93 -3.87
CA SER A 749 1.60 -76.91 -3.21
C SER A 749 2.24 -77.48 -1.94
N PHE A 750 1.46 -77.64 -0.88
CA PHE A 750 1.70 -78.69 0.12
C PHE A 750 0.39 -79.28 0.64
N GLN A 751 0.46 -80.51 1.16
CA GLN A 751 -0.62 -81.49 1.09
C GLN A 751 -1.67 -81.40 2.22
N LEU A 752 -2.91 -81.77 1.86
CA LEU A 752 -3.96 -82.18 2.80
C LEU A 752 -3.66 -83.55 3.43
N SER A 753 -4.04 -83.71 4.69
CA SER A 753 -4.37 -85.00 5.30
C SER A 753 -5.61 -84.81 6.18
N VAL A 754 -6.54 -85.77 6.12
CA VAL A 754 -7.90 -85.63 6.64
C VAL A 754 -8.17 -86.67 7.72
N GLU A 755 -8.55 -86.19 8.90
CA GLU A 755 -9.27 -86.85 10.00
C GLU A 755 -9.73 -85.69 10.91
N GLY A 756 -10.93 -85.62 11.50
CA GLY A 756 -12.05 -86.54 11.57
C GLY A 756 -12.60 -86.57 13.01
N GLY A 757 -13.85 -86.15 13.26
CA GLY A 757 -14.52 -86.38 14.56
C GLY A 757 -15.14 -85.16 15.27
N GLU A 758 -16.47 -85.06 15.15
CA GLU A 758 -17.50 -84.91 16.21
C GLU A 758 -17.48 -83.80 17.31
N GLU A 759 -18.71 -83.48 17.73
CA GLU A 759 -19.10 -82.51 18.77
C GLU A 759 -18.94 -83.07 20.20
N ALA A 760 -18.77 -82.20 21.21
CA ALA A 760 -19.35 -82.41 22.56
C ALA A 760 -19.35 -81.12 23.41
N GLN A 761 -20.17 -81.13 24.48
CA GLN A 761 -20.55 -79.97 25.30
C GLN A 761 -19.79 -79.85 26.64
N HIS A 762 -19.87 -78.65 27.23
CA HIS A 762 -19.99 -78.34 28.67
C HIS A 762 -18.80 -78.45 29.66
N SER A 763 -18.81 -77.48 30.59
CA SER A 763 -18.11 -77.39 31.90
C SER A 763 -16.59 -77.20 31.91
N GLY A 764 -15.96 -76.50 32.86
CA GLY A 764 -16.51 -75.64 33.93
C GLY A 764 -15.48 -75.32 35.04
N GLY A 765 -15.42 -74.05 35.48
CA GLY A 765 -14.64 -73.59 36.66
C GLY A 765 -13.12 -73.44 36.48
N MET A 766 -12.36 -72.80 37.39
CA MET A 766 -12.67 -71.85 38.47
C MET A 766 -11.34 -71.22 38.99
N GLY A 767 -11.35 -69.98 39.53
CA GLY A 767 -10.17 -69.29 40.09
C GLY A 767 -9.94 -67.90 39.46
N SER A 768 -10.02 -66.73 40.13
CA SER A 768 -9.95 -66.38 41.57
C SER A 768 -8.53 -66.64 42.12
N LEU A 769 -7.71 -65.69 42.60
CA LEU A 769 -7.87 -64.29 43.07
C LEU A 769 -6.53 -63.49 42.86
N PRO A 770 -6.41 -62.18 43.20
CA PRO A 770 -5.37 -61.25 42.68
C PRO A 770 -4.18 -61.02 43.65
N ILE A 771 -3.22 -60.14 43.29
CA ILE A 771 -2.37 -59.34 44.22
C ILE A 771 -1.52 -58.26 43.46
N ARG A 772 -1.50 -57.02 43.99
CA ARG A 772 -0.46 -55.92 44.07
C ARG A 772 0.63 -55.77 42.97
N ILE A 773 1.12 -54.59 42.55
CA ILE A 773 1.24 -53.20 43.09
C ILE A 773 1.94 -53.04 44.47
N ASN A 774 3.26 -52.82 44.44
CA ASN A 774 4.06 -51.80 45.16
C ASN A 774 5.55 -51.99 44.77
N GLU A 775 6.37 -50.97 44.45
CA GLU A 775 7.02 -49.95 45.31
C GLU A 775 8.32 -50.50 45.97
N GLU A 776 9.48 -49.82 45.87
CA GLU A 776 10.26 -49.14 46.94
C GLU A 776 11.77 -49.16 46.48
N ILE A 777 12.79 -48.41 46.95
CA ILE A 777 13.03 -47.05 47.51
C ILE A 777 14.58 -46.79 47.42
N ASP A 778 15.05 -45.54 47.25
CA ASP A 778 16.35 -44.94 47.70
C ASP A 778 16.59 -43.60 46.94
N GLY A 779 17.21 -42.50 47.39
CA GLY A 779 17.93 -42.06 48.61
C GLY A 779 18.94 -40.95 48.18
N GLU A 780 19.20 -39.80 48.84
CA GLU A 780 18.74 -39.20 50.11
C GLU A 780 18.93 -37.64 50.07
N SER A 781 18.76 -36.97 51.22
CA SER A 781 18.85 -35.55 51.66
C SER A 781 20.03 -34.63 51.21
N THR A 782 20.06 -33.28 51.39
CA THR A 782 19.55 -32.30 52.40
C THR A 782 19.14 -30.95 51.75
N ALA A 783 18.12 -30.14 52.10
CA ALA A 783 17.47 -29.66 53.33
C ALA A 783 18.04 -28.35 53.96
N HIS A 784 17.32 -27.19 53.89
CA HIS A 784 17.19 -26.19 55.00
C HIS A 784 16.10 -25.09 54.85
N ARG A 785 15.92 -24.27 55.91
CA ARG A 785 14.67 -23.64 56.43
C ARG A 785 14.91 -22.24 57.08
N VAL A 786 13.95 -21.33 57.33
CA VAL A 786 12.60 -21.03 56.75
C VAL A 786 12.03 -19.68 57.31
N ASN A 787 11.24 -18.93 56.52
CA ASN A 787 10.29 -17.84 56.92
C ASN A 787 10.87 -16.58 57.67
N PRO A 788 10.07 -15.55 58.10
CA PRO A 788 9.77 -14.37 57.28
C PRO A 788 9.77 -13.01 58.07
N VAL A 789 8.96 -12.02 57.62
CA VAL A 789 8.53 -10.75 58.26
C VAL A 789 9.45 -9.52 58.05
N GLY A 790 8.84 -8.35 57.74
CA GLY A 790 9.47 -7.05 58.03
C GLY A 790 9.08 -5.87 57.13
N SER A 791 8.00 -5.18 57.44
CA SER A 791 7.64 -3.88 56.84
C SER A 791 8.58 -2.73 57.26
N SER A 792 8.84 -1.76 56.37
CA SER A 792 8.64 -0.32 56.66
C SER A 792 9.02 0.59 55.46
N ALA A 793 8.44 1.78 55.41
CA ALA A 793 8.65 2.79 54.36
C ALA A 793 9.39 4.04 54.94
N PRO A 794 9.47 5.24 54.31
CA PRO A 794 10.77 5.82 53.96
C PRO A 794 11.09 7.17 54.64
N ARG A 795 12.37 7.57 54.63
CA ARG A 795 12.84 8.96 54.86
C ARG A 795 14.10 9.20 54.01
N HIS A 796 14.14 10.18 53.09
CA HIS A 796 14.19 11.65 53.21
C HIS A 796 15.55 12.24 53.61
N SER A 797 15.91 13.33 52.91
CA SER A 797 17.08 14.22 53.11
C SER A 797 18.45 13.61 52.73
N SER A 798 19.43 14.34 52.16
CA SER A 798 19.55 15.79 51.95
C SER A 798 20.57 16.15 50.83
N ASN A 799 20.20 17.10 49.95
CA ASN A 799 21.15 18.04 49.30
C ASN A 799 21.83 18.93 50.39
N PRO A 800 22.94 19.68 50.16
CA PRO A 800 23.32 20.32 48.88
C PRO A 800 24.84 20.50 48.57
N SER A 801 25.12 21.15 47.43
CA SER A 801 26.25 22.11 47.21
C SER A 801 27.71 21.60 47.23
N SER A 802 28.70 22.21 46.56
CA SER A 802 28.77 23.18 45.44
C SER A 802 30.24 23.46 45.11
N SER A 803 30.56 23.86 43.86
CA SER A 803 31.82 24.53 43.47
C SER A 803 33.10 23.65 43.54
N SER A 804 34.22 23.92 42.88
CA SER A 804 34.54 24.76 41.69
C SER A 804 36.01 24.50 41.28
N ARG A 805 36.42 25.10 40.15
CA ARG A 805 37.80 25.32 39.67
C ARG A 805 38.49 24.23 38.83
N ASP A 806 38.60 24.56 37.55
CA ASP A 806 39.87 24.86 36.86
C ASP A 806 41.10 23.98 37.14
N ARG A 807 41.62 23.37 36.07
CA ARG A 807 42.85 23.86 35.42
C ARG A 807 43.12 23.21 34.07
N ASN A 808 43.41 24.04 33.07
CA ASN A 808 44.17 23.64 31.89
C ASN A 808 45.59 23.24 32.31
N VAL A 809 46.13 22.19 31.70
CA VAL A 809 47.57 22.07 31.41
C VAL A 809 47.69 21.45 30.02
N GLU A 810 48.34 22.18 29.11
CA GLU A 810 48.72 21.70 27.78
C GLU A 810 49.90 20.73 27.89
N HIS A 811 50.05 19.82 26.93
CA HIS A 811 51.39 19.44 26.48
C HIS A 811 51.40 18.98 25.01
N GLU A 812 52.13 19.71 24.18
CA GLU A 812 52.48 19.29 22.82
C GLU A 812 53.48 18.12 22.84
N SER A 813 53.44 17.29 21.80
CA SER A 813 54.66 16.67 21.23
C SER A 813 54.49 16.41 19.74
N ARG A 814 55.46 16.87 18.94
CA ARG A 814 55.45 16.91 17.46
C ARG A 814 56.12 15.69 16.82
N HIS A 815 56.04 15.65 15.47
CA HIS A 815 56.87 14.90 14.51
C HIS A 815 56.48 13.42 14.31
N GLN A 816 56.57 12.82 13.11
CA GLN A 816 57.00 13.32 11.78
C GLN A 816 56.40 12.41 10.68
N ALA A 817 56.23 12.91 9.46
CA ALA A 817 55.96 12.07 8.28
C ALA A 817 57.25 11.41 7.77
N PRO A 818 57.13 10.30 7.00
CA PRO A 818 57.79 10.27 5.69
C PRO A 818 56.93 9.70 4.55
N ASP A 819 57.38 9.99 3.32
CA ASP A 819 56.81 9.66 2.01
C ASP A 819 57.30 8.24 1.53
N PRO A 820 57.13 7.76 0.27
CA PRO A 820 56.81 6.35 0.02
C PRO A 820 57.96 5.55 -0.67
N ASP A 821 57.60 4.42 -1.29
CA ASP A 821 58.40 3.41 -2.00
C ASP A 821 59.13 2.34 -1.15
N GLY A 822 58.88 1.05 -1.48
CA GLY A 822 59.60 -0.10 -0.90
C GLY A 822 58.87 -1.44 -1.02
N VAL A 823 59.16 -2.23 -2.05
CA VAL A 823 58.64 -3.60 -2.27
C VAL A 823 59.52 -4.64 -1.55
N ILE A 824 59.02 -5.89 -1.43
CA ILE A 824 59.65 -7.12 -0.87
C ILE A 824 59.45 -7.24 0.66
N GLY A 825 59.02 -8.36 1.24
CA GLY A 825 58.65 -9.69 0.73
C GLY A 825 58.92 -10.78 1.78
N LEU A 826 58.35 -12.00 1.60
CA LEU A 826 58.46 -13.19 2.49
C LEU A 826 57.73 -13.05 3.86
N ALA A 827 57.25 -14.11 4.51
CA ALA A 827 56.83 -15.44 4.07
C ALA A 827 55.95 -16.05 5.18
N LEU A 828 54.90 -16.82 4.84
CA LEU A 828 54.17 -17.64 5.81
C LEU A 828 54.31 -19.13 5.49
N ASN A 829 54.49 -19.91 6.56
CA ASN A 829 54.99 -21.28 6.49
C ASN A 829 53.99 -22.26 5.86
N ARG A 830 54.52 -23.14 5.01
CA ARG A 830 53.86 -24.42 4.69
C ARG A 830 53.95 -25.33 5.91
N HIS A 831 52.81 -25.73 6.48
CA HIS A 831 52.55 -27.09 6.96
C HIS A 831 51.13 -27.21 7.56
N GLN A 832 50.13 -27.42 6.70
CA GLN A 832 48.91 -28.22 6.97
C GLN A 832 47.96 -28.20 5.74
N TRP A 833 48.21 -29.10 4.78
CA TRP A 833 47.16 -29.67 3.91
C TRP A 833 47.72 -30.79 3.01
N PRO A 834 47.42 -32.05 3.36
CA PRO A 834 47.28 -33.11 2.37
C PRO A 834 46.05 -33.98 2.67
N ALA A 835 44.91 -33.67 2.03
CA ALA A 835 43.68 -34.49 2.15
C ALA A 835 42.75 -34.46 0.91
N TRP A 836 43.18 -33.84 -0.21
CA TRP A 836 42.34 -33.55 -1.37
C TRP A 836 42.82 -34.16 -2.70
N ARG A 837 43.73 -35.15 -2.67
CA ARG A 837 44.12 -35.91 -3.88
C ARG A 837 43.47 -37.29 -4.00
N GLU A 838 43.09 -37.94 -2.89
CA GLU A 838 42.53 -39.30 -2.92
C GLU A 838 41.02 -39.34 -3.29
N HIS A 839 40.26 -38.25 -3.05
CA HIS A 839 38.83 -38.21 -3.40
C HIS A 839 38.53 -38.13 -4.91
N LEU A 840 39.49 -37.70 -5.73
CA LEU A 840 39.30 -37.58 -7.19
C LEU A 840 39.51 -38.91 -7.94
N GLU A 841 40.20 -39.88 -7.36
CA GLU A 841 40.41 -41.21 -7.98
C GLU A 841 39.27 -42.20 -7.68
N TYR A 842 38.39 -41.90 -6.72
CA TYR A 842 37.23 -42.76 -6.43
C TYR A 842 36.02 -42.50 -7.37
N ILE A 843 35.94 -41.31 -7.96
CA ILE A 843 34.81 -40.90 -8.84
C ILE A 843 34.93 -41.50 -10.25
N THR A 844 36.11 -41.97 -10.65
CA THR A 844 36.38 -42.55 -11.99
C THR A 844 36.12 -44.06 -12.11
N GLN A 845 35.67 -44.76 -11.05
CA GLN A 845 35.44 -46.22 -11.08
C GLN A 845 33.98 -46.71 -10.89
N ALA A 846 32.98 -45.82 -10.76
CA ALA A 846 31.57 -46.22 -10.65
C ALA A 846 30.79 -46.00 -11.97
N GLY A 847 30.75 -47.02 -12.84
CA GLY A 847 30.12 -46.96 -14.17
C GLY A 847 28.58 -46.93 -14.20
N ALA A 848 27.95 -45.90 -13.64
CA ALA A 848 26.48 -45.79 -13.53
C ALA A 848 25.83 -44.63 -14.35
N ILE A 849 26.62 -43.81 -15.07
CA ILE A 849 26.11 -42.62 -15.80
C ILE A 849 25.80 -42.91 -17.29
N SER A 850 26.21 -44.06 -17.81
CA SER A 850 26.05 -44.44 -19.23
C SER A 850 24.61 -44.81 -19.63
N LEU A 851 23.82 -45.43 -18.76
CA LEU A 851 22.45 -45.82 -19.11
C LEU A 851 21.47 -44.64 -19.18
N VAL A 852 21.53 -43.72 -18.20
CA VAL A 852 20.58 -42.60 -18.07
C VAL A 852 20.70 -41.61 -19.23
N THR A 853 21.93 -41.33 -19.67
CA THR A 853 22.21 -40.44 -20.81
C THR A 853 21.68 -40.99 -22.13
N SER A 854 21.73 -42.31 -22.34
CA SER A 854 21.21 -42.96 -23.56
C SER A 854 19.68 -42.93 -23.69
N HIS A 855 18.95 -42.90 -22.57
CA HIS A 855 17.48 -42.92 -22.55
C HIS A 855 16.87 -41.52 -22.74
N LEU A 856 17.50 -40.50 -22.14
CA LEU A 856 17.11 -39.10 -22.33
C LEU A 856 17.40 -38.61 -23.76
N ALA A 857 18.53 -39.01 -24.35
CA ALA A 857 18.89 -38.64 -25.72
C ALA A 857 17.93 -39.20 -26.80
N ARG A 858 17.18 -40.28 -26.51
CA ARG A 858 16.21 -40.87 -27.45
C ARG A 858 14.79 -40.34 -27.33
N THR A 859 14.43 -39.72 -26.20
CA THR A 859 13.05 -39.25 -25.94
C THR A 859 12.83 -37.78 -26.35
N TRP A 860 13.89 -36.96 -26.45
CA TRP A 860 13.80 -35.51 -26.70
C TRP A 860 14.30 -35.06 -28.08
N ALA A 861 14.43 -35.99 -29.05
CA ALA A 861 15.05 -35.72 -30.36
C ALA A 861 14.19 -35.04 -31.46
N PRO A 862 12.86 -34.80 -31.34
CA PRO A 862 12.07 -34.11 -32.38
C PRO A 862 11.43 -32.78 -31.92
N ALA A 863 12.19 -31.92 -31.22
CA ALA A 863 11.86 -30.49 -31.09
C ALA A 863 13.16 -29.67 -30.95
N LEU A 864 13.21 -28.48 -31.58
CA LEU A 864 14.35 -27.54 -31.56
C LEU A 864 15.60 -27.98 -32.37
N MET A 865 15.42 -28.12 -33.69
CA MET A 865 16.46 -27.70 -34.64
C MET A 865 16.37 -26.17 -34.79
N LEU A 866 17.40 -25.44 -34.34
CA LEU A 866 17.95 -24.20 -34.95
C LEU A 866 18.99 -23.52 -33.99
N GLU A 867 20.26 -23.60 -34.40
CA GLU A 867 21.36 -22.61 -34.24
C GLU A 867 21.59 -21.91 -32.87
N GLU A 868 22.52 -22.45 -32.06
CA GLU A 868 23.85 -21.85 -31.77
C GLU A 868 24.63 -22.72 -30.72
N GLU A 869 25.86 -23.14 -31.04
CA GLU A 869 26.60 -24.16 -30.26
C GLU A 869 27.14 -23.71 -28.89
N GLY A 870 26.97 -22.44 -28.49
CA GLY A 870 27.44 -21.94 -27.19
C GLY A 870 26.66 -22.45 -25.97
N SER A 871 25.43 -22.93 -26.17
CA SER A 871 24.45 -23.05 -25.08
C SER A 871 24.44 -24.39 -24.34
N LEU A 872 24.90 -25.48 -24.95
CA LEU A 872 24.80 -26.83 -24.36
C LEU A 872 25.65 -27.00 -23.09
N SER A 873 26.86 -26.43 -23.07
CA SER A 873 27.78 -26.53 -21.93
C SER A 873 27.19 -25.88 -20.66
N PHE A 874 26.48 -24.76 -20.84
CA PHE A 874 25.89 -24.01 -19.73
C PHE A 874 24.66 -24.74 -19.14
N VAL A 875 23.82 -25.34 -19.99
CA VAL A 875 22.63 -26.10 -19.54
C VAL A 875 23.03 -27.38 -18.80
N VAL A 876 24.03 -28.13 -19.30
CA VAL A 876 24.54 -29.33 -18.61
C VAL A 876 25.17 -28.97 -17.26
N THR A 877 25.91 -27.86 -17.18
CA THR A 877 26.49 -27.38 -15.93
C THR A 877 25.42 -26.92 -14.94
N ALA A 878 24.41 -26.17 -15.39
CA ALA A 878 23.29 -25.73 -14.56
C ALA A 878 22.46 -26.90 -14.01
N LEU A 879 22.22 -27.94 -14.81
CA LEU A 879 21.53 -29.15 -14.36
C LEU A 879 22.36 -29.96 -13.35
N ALA A 880 23.68 -30.05 -13.54
CA ALA A 880 24.57 -30.71 -12.58
C ALA A 880 24.62 -29.95 -11.23
N VAL A 881 24.67 -28.61 -11.27
CA VAL A 881 24.60 -27.77 -10.06
C VAL A 881 23.22 -27.88 -9.39
N GLY A 882 22.13 -27.88 -10.16
CA GLY A 882 20.78 -28.11 -9.63
C GLY A 882 20.63 -29.46 -8.91
N PHE A 883 21.18 -30.54 -9.48
CA PHE A 883 21.18 -31.86 -8.84
C PHE A 883 22.07 -31.93 -7.60
N TYR A 884 23.16 -31.16 -7.56
CA TYR A 884 24.03 -31.06 -6.37
C TYR A 884 23.29 -30.37 -5.20
N TYR A 885 22.59 -29.26 -5.46
CA TYR A 885 21.80 -28.57 -4.44
C TYR A 885 20.56 -29.37 -4.01
N TRP A 886 19.88 -30.09 -4.92
CA TRP A 886 18.71 -30.92 -4.58
C TRP A 886 19.03 -32.14 -3.70
N LYS A 887 20.31 -32.54 -3.61
CA LYS A 887 20.77 -33.65 -2.75
C LYS A 887 21.33 -33.18 -1.40
N HIS A 888 21.41 -31.88 -1.17
CA HIS A 888 21.96 -31.26 0.04
C HIS A 888 21.02 -30.24 0.71
N PHE A 889 19.78 -30.16 0.23
CA PHE A 889 18.59 -29.71 0.95
C PHE A 889 17.74 -30.93 1.35
#